data_AF-W6M4L7-F1
#
_entry.id   AF-W6M4L7-F1
#
_cell.length_a   1.000
_cell.length_b   1.000
_cell.length_c   1.000
_cell.angle_alpha   90.00
_cell.angle_beta   90.00
_cell.angle_gamma   90.00
#
_symmetry.space_group_name_H-M   'P 1'
#
loop_
_entity.id
_entity.type
_entity.pdbx_description
1 polymer ?
#
loop_
_entity_poly.entity_id
_entity_poly.type
_entity_poly.pdbx_seq_one_letter_code
_entity_poly.pdbx_strand_id
1 'polypeptide(L)'
;MAKVDSRHVRLLLAMAAISSSMTLAAMEATPTVPQHADLLQSLPANYKVFAAVVDDIDGNGLLDILTTDRTQGITQVLYQKSLRKFEAGPEAKILGFHPNGLTRFPGSERRYVLSAEGDAALKVLGLDEQGGIKEIANRPHEGAFASTGFNWPGWGTSLVVAPYEGSTLSLFRNFDPNTAQAEKEFNLGKSEHPVPGEVTVADINGDGIPELLYTTRRSRTLWQISYPNDNQTPQAVPIWKAPVGAPRHLVVADINGDKALDILLPLESERRIAVLINDGKGHLAPGEELPVPTNTWAPQRLAISENRDGSLLLVATTEKSLVVYRIEKGNPYRFKTVELPLETPVNQVLLLRDMDGDGEPDLVFTLNRVKDSLQILYGPLWQRLAKEQDPNSAGQLSPQPPKLESAYEPSHVLARVGDREITLEEFRKFTLQSGLGDESRTQAGQTKLLRLLIAQKLFEKAIQMQQPAGESPSPETYTKAVQSLEEAHFPLPPLPDESALRVYYDANKEEFGIPETIRLIQIQFRNDRDQAGGPTARQRAERALQRIEAGEDFMKVAQELTENPRAAEAGSDRGFVARNAVAWLRDAVQGLQPGQRTSIVSSPTGYEILLLTDARPALLAEYAAVKTKVGVRWQTEQQQQARDRYIRALAEQFGVTVLEKGLENANPTKQK
;
A
#
# COMPACT_ATOMS: atom_id res chain seq x y z
N MET A 1 -35.06 0.50 29.94
CA MET A 1 -33.63 0.10 29.89
C MET A 1 -33.26 -0.19 28.44
N ALA A 2 -32.87 0.84 27.70
CA ALA A 2 -32.66 0.75 26.26
C ALA A 2 -31.17 0.57 25.97
N LYS A 3 -30.81 -0.47 25.21
CA LYS A 3 -29.46 -0.72 24.70
C LYS A 3 -29.07 0.41 23.75
N VAL A 4 -28.07 1.19 24.14
CA VAL A 4 -27.46 2.27 23.36
C VAL A 4 -26.87 1.71 22.06
N ASP A 5 -27.14 2.39 20.95
CA ASP A 5 -26.68 2.03 19.60
C ASP A 5 -25.14 2.10 19.52
N SER A 6 -24.53 0.95 19.25
CA SER A 6 -23.10 0.67 19.26
C SER A 6 -22.25 1.46 18.25
N ARG A 7 -22.80 2.39 17.45
CA ARG A 7 -22.05 3.17 16.46
C ARG A 7 -21.46 4.48 17.00
N HIS A 8 -22.10 5.15 17.95
CA HIS A 8 -21.56 6.38 18.57
C HIS A 8 -20.49 6.06 19.63
N VAL A 9 -20.73 5.03 20.43
CA VAL A 9 -19.75 4.47 21.35
C VAL A 9 -18.54 3.90 20.58
N ARG A 10 -18.71 3.42 19.34
CA ARG A 10 -17.61 3.02 18.44
C ARG A 10 -16.80 4.18 17.86
N LEU A 11 -17.30 5.42 17.79
CA LEU A 11 -16.49 6.55 17.33
C LEU A 11 -15.59 7.07 18.46
N LEU A 12 -16.09 7.02 19.71
CA LEU A 12 -15.33 7.29 20.93
C LEU A 12 -14.38 6.14 21.31
N LEU A 13 -14.78 4.89 21.08
CA LEU A 13 -13.87 3.73 21.17
C LEU A 13 -12.99 3.55 19.93
N ALA A 14 -13.28 4.16 18.78
CA ALA A 14 -12.34 4.21 17.65
C ALA A 14 -11.12 5.10 17.96
N MET A 15 -11.22 5.98 18.96
CA MET A 15 -10.07 6.64 19.56
C MET A 15 -9.28 5.71 20.52
N ALA A 16 -9.76 4.49 20.79
CA ALA A 16 -9.15 3.53 21.72
C ALA A 16 -8.93 2.09 21.17
N ALA A 17 -9.57 1.62 20.10
CA ALA A 17 -9.33 0.29 19.51
C ALA A 17 -9.85 0.15 18.07
N ILE A 18 -9.03 -0.50 17.24
CA ILE A 18 -9.12 -0.76 15.79
C ILE A 18 -10.24 -1.76 15.42
N SER A 19 -10.66 -1.76 14.13
CA SER A 19 -11.28 -2.85 13.29
C SER A 19 -12.75 -2.56 12.85
N SER A 20 -13.19 -2.59 11.59
CA SER A 20 -12.92 -3.54 10.48
C SER A 20 -13.19 -2.97 9.06
N SER A 21 -12.32 -3.38 8.12
CA SER A 21 -12.39 -3.63 6.66
C SER A 21 -13.49 -3.06 5.74
N MET A 22 -13.10 -2.39 4.63
CA MET A 22 -13.39 -2.82 3.24
C MET A 22 -12.72 -1.95 2.14
N THR A 23 -11.78 -2.58 1.44
CA THR A 23 -11.36 -2.57 0.02
C THR A 23 -11.61 -1.35 -0.89
N LEU A 24 -10.52 -0.73 -1.37
CA LEU A 24 -10.49 0.24 -2.48
C LEU A 24 -9.45 -0.21 -3.53
N ALA A 25 -9.91 -0.53 -4.74
CA ALA A 25 -9.06 -0.86 -5.88
C ALA A 25 -8.87 0.37 -6.78
N ALA A 26 -7.61 0.72 -6.97
CA ALA A 26 -7.07 1.78 -7.80
C ALA A 26 -6.39 1.16 -9.01
N MET A 27 -6.35 1.88 -10.15
CA MET A 27 -5.52 1.71 -11.37
C MET A 27 -6.14 2.62 -12.44
N GLU A 28 -5.50 3.34 -13.38
CA GLU A 28 -4.15 3.39 -13.94
C GLU A 28 -4.07 4.66 -14.82
N ALA A 29 -2.91 5.33 -14.86
CA ALA A 29 -2.57 6.36 -15.85
C ALA A 29 -1.65 5.72 -16.90
N THR A 30 -1.73 6.17 -18.15
CA THR A 30 -0.78 5.77 -19.19
C THR A 30 0.55 6.48 -18.95
N PRO A 31 1.66 5.75 -18.85
CA PRO A 31 2.99 6.33 -18.72
C PRO A 31 3.46 6.99 -20.03
N THR A 32 4.14 8.13 -19.87
CA THR A 32 5.08 8.70 -20.84
C THR A 32 6.29 7.77 -21.02
N VAL A 33 7.14 8.07 -22.00
CA VAL A 33 8.36 7.29 -22.22
C VAL A 33 9.39 7.67 -21.15
N PRO A 34 9.99 6.71 -20.41
CA PRO A 34 10.89 7.01 -19.31
C PRO A 34 12.17 7.71 -19.79
N GLN A 35 12.77 8.55 -18.93
CA GLN A 35 14.08 9.19 -19.14
C GLN A 35 15.27 8.22 -19.36
N HIS A 36 15.02 6.91 -19.36
CA HIS A 36 16.03 5.84 -19.49
C HIS A 36 15.50 4.64 -20.29
N ALA A 37 14.55 4.85 -21.22
CA ALA A 37 13.91 3.78 -21.98
C ALA A 37 14.89 2.83 -22.71
N ASP A 38 16.07 3.33 -23.08
CA ASP A 38 17.12 2.54 -23.75
C ASP A 38 17.84 1.56 -22.81
N LEU A 39 17.71 1.73 -21.49
CA LEU A 39 18.35 0.85 -20.51
C LEU A 39 17.51 -0.37 -20.16
N LEU A 40 16.18 -0.22 -20.13
CA LEU A 40 15.24 -1.24 -19.66
C LEU A 40 14.78 -2.12 -20.82
N GLN A 41 14.85 -3.44 -20.63
CA GLN A 41 14.28 -4.40 -21.55
C GLN A 41 13.02 -5.01 -20.93
N SER A 42 11.89 -4.88 -21.63
CA SER A 42 10.68 -5.66 -21.34
C SER A 42 10.91 -7.12 -21.72
N LEU A 43 10.58 -8.02 -20.80
CA LEU A 43 10.58 -9.46 -21.05
C LEU A 43 9.22 -9.91 -21.60
N PRO A 44 9.14 -10.99 -22.39
CA PRO A 44 7.96 -11.37 -23.17
C PRO A 44 6.83 -12.02 -22.34
N ALA A 45 6.53 -11.48 -21.15
CA ALA A 45 5.33 -11.81 -20.39
C ALA A 45 4.22 -10.83 -20.77
N ASN A 46 3.26 -11.27 -21.59
CA ASN A 46 2.18 -10.42 -22.13
C ASN A 46 1.05 -10.12 -21.11
N TYR A 47 1.36 -10.13 -19.82
CA TYR A 47 0.42 -10.01 -18.70
C TYR A 47 1.09 -9.38 -17.45
N LYS A 48 0.28 -9.06 -16.43
CA LYS A 48 0.72 -8.42 -15.19
C LYS A 48 1.41 -9.44 -14.27
N VAL A 49 2.72 -9.57 -14.37
CA VAL A 49 3.53 -10.45 -13.52
C VAL A 49 3.48 -9.98 -12.07
N PHE A 50 3.11 -10.89 -11.18
CA PHE A 50 3.00 -10.63 -9.74
C PHE A 50 4.14 -11.28 -8.95
N ALA A 51 4.40 -12.57 -9.16
CA ALA A 51 5.54 -13.27 -8.59
C ALA A 51 6.41 -13.85 -9.71
N ALA A 52 7.70 -14.00 -9.43
CA ALA A 52 8.67 -14.59 -10.34
C ALA A 52 9.74 -15.35 -9.57
N VAL A 53 10.26 -16.42 -10.15
CA VAL A 53 11.43 -17.14 -9.67
C VAL A 53 12.39 -17.42 -10.83
N VAL A 54 13.68 -17.37 -10.54
CA VAL A 54 14.75 -17.61 -11.50
C VAL A 54 15.38 -18.96 -11.22
N ASP A 55 15.43 -19.83 -12.23
CA ASP A 55 16.06 -21.16 -12.16
C ASP A 55 16.46 -21.62 -13.58
N ASP A 56 17.30 -22.63 -13.68
CA ASP A 56 17.51 -23.36 -14.95
C ASP A 56 16.40 -24.39 -15.11
N ILE A 57 15.30 -23.97 -15.74
CA ILE A 57 14.05 -24.72 -15.74
C ILE A 57 14.13 -25.85 -16.76
N ASP A 58 14.58 -25.57 -17.98
CA ASP A 58 14.71 -26.63 -19.00
C ASP A 58 16.01 -27.45 -18.89
N GLY A 59 17.01 -27.01 -18.12
CA GLY A 59 18.26 -27.72 -17.91
C GLY A 59 19.34 -27.40 -18.94
N ASN A 60 19.20 -26.30 -19.67
CA ASN A 60 20.13 -25.89 -20.71
C ASN A 60 21.34 -25.12 -20.16
N GLY A 61 21.38 -24.86 -18.84
CA GLY A 61 22.45 -24.12 -18.16
C GLY A 61 22.28 -22.59 -18.18
N LEU A 62 21.21 -22.08 -18.80
CA LEU A 62 20.82 -20.67 -18.79
C LEU A 62 19.70 -20.46 -17.77
N LEU A 63 19.65 -19.27 -17.19
CA LEU A 63 18.61 -18.92 -16.23
C LEU A 63 17.32 -18.53 -16.95
N ASP A 64 16.25 -19.25 -16.65
CA ASP A 64 14.88 -18.98 -17.07
C ASP A 64 14.13 -18.23 -15.96
N ILE A 65 12.93 -17.75 -16.29
CA ILE A 65 12.06 -17.04 -15.34
C ILE A 65 10.67 -17.66 -15.34
N LEU A 66 10.26 -18.29 -14.25
CA LEU A 66 8.88 -18.72 -14.04
C LEU A 66 8.09 -17.57 -13.40
N THR A 67 6.97 -17.21 -14.01
CA THR A 67 6.15 -16.06 -13.62
C THR A 67 4.70 -16.43 -13.38
N THR A 68 4.00 -15.64 -12.56
CA THR A 68 2.56 -15.74 -12.33
C THR A 68 1.83 -14.43 -12.63
N ASP A 69 0.61 -14.52 -13.16
CA ASP A 69 -0.34 -13.41 -13.25
C ASP A 69 -1.36 -13.48 -12.13
N ARG A 70 -1.46 -12.40 -11.34
CA ARG A 70 -2.44 -12.29 -10.26
C ARG A 70 -3.89 -12.24 -10.74
N THR A 71 -4.15 -11.69 -11.93
CA THR A 71 -5.52 -11.42 -12.41
C THR A 71 -6.06 -12.54 -13.28
N GLN A 72 -5.30 -13.01 -14.27
CA GLN A 72 -5.79 -14.03 -15.21
C GLN A 72 -5.49 -15.46 -14.78
N GLY A 73 -4.69 -15.64 -13.73
CA GLY A 73 -4.33 -16.96 -13.25
C GLY A 73 -3.39 -17.72 -14.19
N ILE A 74 -2.56 -17.01 -14.94
CA ILE A 74 -1.60 -17.57 -15.89
C ILE A 74 -0.27 -17.81 -15.18
N THR A 75 0.28 -19.01 -15.33
CA THR A 75 1.68 -19.32 -15.03
C THR A 75 2.41 -19.58 -16.34
N GLN A 76 3.60 -19.02 -16.51
CA GLN A 76 4.40 -19.24 -17.72
C GLN A 76 5.88 -19.24 -17.37
N VAL A 77 6.66 -19.99 -18.15
CA VAL A 77 8.12 -19.90 -18.12
C VAL A 77 8.58 -19.04 -19.29
N LEU A 78 9.44 -18.08 -19.00
CA LEU A 78 10.22 -17.34 -20.00
C LEU A 78 11.57 -18.04 -20.12
N TYR A 79 11.74 -18.78 -21.22
CA TYR A 79 12.95 -19.55 -21.50
C TYR A 79 14.04 -18.68 -22.09
N GLN A 80 15.22 -18.68 -21.48
CA GLN A 80 16.38 -18.05 -22.09
C GLN A 80 16.97 -18.98 -23.14
N LYS A 81 16.68 -18.75 -24.43
CA LYS A 81 17.17 -19.59 -25.54
C LYS A 81 18.61 -19.29 -25.94
N SER A 82 19.06 -18.08 -25.64
CA SER A 82 20.45 -17.63 -25.73
C SER A 82 20.62 -16.42 -24.81
N LEU A 83 21.86 -16.04 -24.50
CA LEU A 83 22.14 -14.89 -23.64
C LEU A 83 21.27 -13.67 -24.00
N ARG A 84 20.55 -13.17 -22.99
CA ARG A 84 19.65 -12.00 -23.04
C ARG A 84 18.43 -12.13 -23.96
N LYS A 85 18.16 -13.32 -24.50
CA LYS A 85 17.01 -13.60 -25.37
C LYS A 85 16.07 -14.59 -24.70
N PHE A 86 14.94 -14.06 -24.27
CA PHE A 86 13.85 -14.82 -23.67
C PHE A 86 12.77 -15.12 -24.71
N GLU A 87 12.23 -16.33 -24.65
CA GLU A 87 11.06 -16.77 -25.39
C GLU A 87 10.02 -17.28 -24.41
N ALA A 88 8.77 -16.83 -24.57
CA ALA A 88 7.69 -17.26 -23.72
C ALA A 88 7.29 -18.72 -24.06
N GLY A 89 7.35 -19.60 -23.07
CA GLY A 89 6.87 -20.98 -23.17
C GLY A 89 5.34 -21.07 -23.17
N PRO A 90 4.78 -22.29 -23.15
CA PRO A 90 3.34 -22.48 -23.06
C PRO A 90 2.74 -21.84 -21.80
N GLU A 91 1.63 -21.12 -21.95
CA GLU A 91 0.85 -20.63 -20.80
C GLU A 91 0.11 -21.79 -20.14
N ALA A 92 0.16 -21.85 -18.82
CA ALA A 92 -0.55 -22.82 -18.02
C ALA A 92 -1.52 -22.12 -17.07
N LYS A 93 -2.81 -22.45 -17.16
CA LYS A 93 -3.85 -21.94 -16.26
C LYS A 93 -3.94 -22.83 -15.02
N ILE A 94 -2.90 -22.78 -14.20
CA ILE A 94 -2.77 -23.61 -12.99
C ILE A 94 -3.37 -22.91 -11.77
N LEU A 95 -3.65 -21.60 -11.88
CA LEU A 95 -3.79 -20.75 -10.72
C LEU A 95 -5.23 -20.69 -10.19
N GLY A 96 -5.27 -20.58 -8.88
CA GLY A 96 -6.36 -20.00 -8.14
C GLY A 96 -6.41 -18.49 -8.20
N PHE A 97 -7.42 -17.91 -7.56
CA PHE A 97 -7.48 -16.46 -7.35
C PHE A 97 -6.31 -16.02 -6.44
N HIS A 98 -5.60 -14.95 -6.79
CA HIS A 98 -4.46 -14.38 -6.02
C HIS A 98 -3.22 -15.29 -5.80
N PRO A 99 -2.48 -15.67 -6.85
CA PRO A 99 -1.14 -16.27 -6.76
C PRO A 99 -0.13 -15.26 -6.21
N ASN A 100 0.10 -15.28 -4.91
CA ASN A 100 0.79 -14.21 -4.19
C ASN A 100 2.29 -14.48 -3.98
N GLY A 101 2.73 -15.73 -4.10
CA GLY A 101 4.11 -16.11 -3.83
C GLY A 101 4.53 -17.31 -4.67
N LEU A 102 5.79 -17.32 -5.09
CA LEU A 102 6.37 -18.38 -5.90
C LEU A 102 7.78 -18.67 -5.39
N THR A 103 8.03 -19.94 -5.09
CA THR A 103 9.24 -20.34 -4.37
C THR A 103 9.86 -21.55 -5.02
N ARG A 104 11.16 -21.47 -5.34
CA ARG A 104 11.94 -22.64 -5.72
C ARG A 104 12.09 -23.55 -4.51
N PHE A 105 11.78 -24.83 -4.66
CA PHE A 105 11.88 -25.78 -3.56
C PHE A 105 13.33 -26.25 -3.37
N PRO A 106 13.96 -26.07 -2.19
CA PRO A 106 15.36 -26.43 -1.98
C PRO A 106 15.61 -27.93 -2.18
N GLY A 107 16.70 -28.27 -2.87
CA GLY A 107 17.14 -29.66 -3.02
C GLY A 107 16.23 -30.55 -3.87
N SER A 108 15.20 -30.00 -4.51
CA SER A 108 14.36 -30.71 -5.48
C SER A 108 14.43 -30.03 -6.82
N GLU A 109 14.99 -30.73 -7.80
CA GLU A 109 15.14 -30.19 -9.15
C GLU A 109 13.78 -29.83 -9.75
N ARG A 110 13.66 -28.58 -10.21
CA ARG A 110 12.52 -28.10 -11.00
C ARG A 110 11.18 -28.35 -10.31
N ARG A 111 11.14 -28.04 -9.01
CA ARG A 111 9.92 -28.02 -8.19
C ARG A 111 9.72 -26.63 -7.64
N TYR A 112 8.50 -26.13 -7.81
CA TYR A 112 8.13 -24.78 -7.37
C TYR A 112 6.87 -24.85 -6.53
N VAL A 113 6.87 -24.15 -5.41
CA VAL A 113 5.66 -24.02 -4.59
C VAL A 113 5.03 -22.68 -4.90
N LEU A 114 3.75 -22.75 -5.22
CA LEU A 114 2.89 -21.62 -5.46
C LEU A 114 1.98 -21.44 -4.25
N SER A 115 2.01 -20.24 -3.69
CA SER A 115 1.11 -19.78 -2.62
C SER A 115 -0.06 -19.03 -3.23
N ALA A 116 -1.26 -19.61 -3.17
CA ALA A 116 -2.48 -19.03 -3.73
C ALA A 116 -3.53 -18.79 -2.62
N GLU A 117 -3.82 -17.52 -2.35
CA GLU A 117 -4.72 -17.12 -1.26
C GLU A 117 -6.16 -17.54 -1.53
N GLY A 118 -6.68 -17.25 -2.72
CA GLY A 118 -8.11 -17.39 -3.03
C GLY A 118 -8.58 -18.83 -3.27
N ASP A 119 -7.65 -19.76 -3.46
CA ASP A 119 -7.95 -21.20 -3.56
C ASP A 119 -7.80 -21.94 -2.23
N ALA A 120 -7.32 -21.25 -1.19
CA ALA A 120 -6.94 -21.87 0.07
C ALA A 120 -6.07 -23.12 -0.14
N ALA A 121 -5.04 -23.02 -0.99
CA ALA A 121 -4.15 -24.13 -1.31
C ALA A 121 -2.69 -23.72 -1.55
N LEU A 122 -1.78 -24.61 -1.17
CA LEU A 122 -0.41 -24.66 -1.67
C LEU A 122 -0.38 -25.62 -2.86
N LYS A 123 0.09 -25.15 -4.00
CA LYS A 123 0.22 -25.95 -5.22
C LYS A 123 1.69 -26.20 -5.48
N VAL A 124 2.04 -27.44 -5.80
CA VAL A 124 3.40 -27.76 -6.27
C VAL A 124 3.38 -27.92 -7.77
N LEU A 125 4.31 -27.22 -8.40
CA LEU A 125 4.47 -27.12 -9.83
C LEU A 125 5.69 -27.92 -10.27
N GLY A 126 5.57 -28.57 -11.42
CA GLY A 126 6.65 -29.24 -12.13
C GLY A 126 6.48 -29.09 -13.64
N LEU A 127 7.40 -29.66 -14.40
CA LEU A 127 7.34 -29.62 -15.86
C LEU A 127 6.47 -30.75 -16.42
N ASP A 128 5.78 -30.47 -17.52
CA ASP A 128 5.16 -31.45 -18.39
C ASP A 128 6.14 -31.96 -19.47
N GLU A 129 5.67 -32.90 -20.30
CA GLU A 129 6.48 -33.52 -21.36
C GLU A 129 6.84 -32.54 -22.49
N GLN A 130 6.09 -31.44 -22.63
CA GLN A 130 6.28 -30.39 -23.61
C GLN A 130 7.15 -29.24 -23.07
N GLY A 131 7.64 -29.37 -21.84
CA GLY A 131 8.37 -28.31 -21.15
C GLY A 131 7.48 -27.18 -20.67
N GLY A 132 6.15 -27.31 -20.65
CA GLY A 132 5.26 -26.40 -19.94
C GLY A 132 5.30 -26.62 -18.43
N ILE A 133 4.90 -25.61 -17.66
CA ILE A 133 4.69 -25.78 -16.22
C ILE A 133 3.30 -26.38 -15.97
N LYS A 134 3.14 -27.27 -14.98
CA LYS A 134 1.85 -27.87 -14.58
C LYS A 134 1.76 -28.06 -13.07
N GLU A 135 0.54 -28.13 -12.54
CA GLU A 135 0.29 -28.64 -11.19
C GLU A 135 0.59 -30.14 -11.16
N ILE A 136 1.34 -30.58 -10.16
CA ILE A 136 1.61 -32.02 -9.93
C ILE A 136 1.06 -32.51 -8.59
N ALA A 137 0.90 -31.60 -7.62
CA ALA A 137 0.31 -31.89 -6.32
C ALA A 137 -0.26 -30.60 -5.71
N ASN A 138 -1.19 -30.74 -4.76
CA ASN A 138 -1.67 -29.63 -3.95
C ASN A 138 -1.99 -30.07 -2.52
N ARG A 139 -2.03 -29.08 -1.62
CA ARG A 139 -2.42 -29.23 -0.23
C ARG A 139 -3.32 -28.06 0.17
N PRO A 140 -4.48 -28.30 0.81
CA PRO A 140 -5.28 -27.22 1.38
C PRO A 140 -4.49 -26.41 2.42
N HIS A 141 -4.49 -25.10 2.29
CA HIS A 141 -3.86 -24.14 3.20
C HIS A 141 -4.50 -22.77 3.03
N GLU A 142 -5.22 -22.29 4.05
CA GLU A 142 -5.96 -21.02 3.96
C GLU A 142 -5.02 -19.81 3.91
N GLY A 143 -5.25 -18.93 2.93
CA GLY A 143 -4.62 -17.62 2.88
C GLY A 143 -3.12 -17.64 2.64
N ALA A 144 -2.55 -18.66 1.99
CA ALA A 144 -1.13 -18.69 1.67
C ALA A 144 -0.71 -17.45 0.84
N PHE A 145 0.22 -16.64 1.37
CA PHE A 145 0.71 -15.42 0.71
C PHE A 145 2.12 -15.58 0.16
N ALA A 146 3.07 -15.92 1.02
CA ALA A 146 4.47 -16.13 0.65
C ALA A 146 4.94 -17.45 1.26
N SER A 147 5.91 -18.08 0.61
CA SER A 147 6.53 -19.28 1.16
C SER A 147 8.04 -19.24 0.97
N THR A 148 8.76 -19.97 1.79
CA THR A 148 10.23 -20.05 1.69
C THR A 148 10.67 -21.44 2.11
N GLY A 149 11.52 -22.06 1.31
CA GLY A 149 12.10 -23.35 1.69
C GLY A 149 13.28 -23.17 2.63
N PHE A 150 13.43 -24.09 3.59
CA PHE A 150 14.55 -24.11 4.53
C PHE A 150 14.91 -25.54 4.91
N ASN A 151 16.11 -25.72 5.47
CA ASN A 151 16.59 -27.02 5.93
C ASN A 151 17.13 -26.88 7.35
N TRP A 152 16.54 -27.60 8.29
CA TRP A 152 17.08 -27.78 9.64
C TRP A 152 17.56 -29.22 9.82
N PRO A 153 18.57 -29.46 10.66
CA PRO A 153 18.97 -30.82 11.03
C PRO A 153 17.76 -31.64 11.49
N GLY A 154 17.63 -32.85 10.96
CA GLY A 154 16.53 -33.77 11.28
C GLY A 154 15.17 -33.43 10.66
N TRP A 155 15.00 -32.29 9.99
CA TRP A 155 13.73 -31.87 9.40
C TRP A 155 13.55 -32.21 7.92
N GLY A 156 14.61 -32.70 7.26
CA GLY A 156 14.64 -32.86 5.82
C GLY A 156 14.30 -31.56 5.10
N THR A 157 13.79 -31.64 3.88
CA THR A 157 13.36 -30.44 3.15
C THR A 157 12.08 -29.88 3.75
N SER A 158 12.11 -28.60 4.13
CA SER A 158 11.02 -27.96 4.87
C SER A 158 10.56 -26.67 4.21
N LEU A 159 9.34 -26.24 4.54
CA LEU A 159 8.69 -25.08 3.95
C LEU A 159 8.04 -24.24 5.06
N VAL A 160 8.29 -22.94 5.07
CA VAL A 160 7.53 -21.97 5.87
C VAL A 160 6.56 -21.23 4.97
N VAL A 161 5.35 -20.99 5.45
CA VAL A 161 4.29 -20.27 4.74
C VAL A 161 3.78 -19.12 5.60
N ALA A 162 3.88 -17.92 5.04
CA ALA A 162 3.30 -16.70 5.59
C ALA A 162 1.87 -16.51 5.06
N PRO A 163 0.91 -16.21 5.94
CA PRO A 163 -0.46 -15.95 5.55
C PRO A 163 -0.65 -14.53 5.00
N TYR A 164 -1.69 -14.36 4.18
CA TYR A 164 -2.14 -13.08 3.64
C TYR A 164 -2.86 -12.24 4.70
N GLU A 165 -3.70 -12.90 5.49
CA GLU A 165 -4.42 -12.36 6.65
C GLU A 165 -4.26 -13.31 7.84
N GLY A 166 -4.29 -12.77 9.05
CA GLY A 166 -4.06 -13.54 10.28
C GLY A 166 -2.67 -13.32 10.85
N SER A 167 -2.24 -14.20 11.74
CA SER A 167 -1.06 -13.98 12.61
C SER A 167 -0.11 -15.17 12.68
N THR A 168 -0.42 -16.24 11.95
CA THR A 168 0.17 -17.57 12.17
C THR A 168 0.97 -18.00 10.95
N LEU A 169 2.28 -18.20 11.13
CA LEU A 169 3.15 -18.88 10.19
C LEU A 169 2.94 -20.40 10.29
N SER A 170 2.87 -21.08 9.14
CA SER A 170 2.85 -22.55 9.09
C SER A 170 4.21 -23.07 8.66
N LEU A 171 4.84 -23.92 9.48
CA LEU A 171 6.12 -24.56 9.20
C LEU A 171 5.89 -26.05 8.97
N PHE A 172 6.26 -26.52 7.78
CA PHE A 172 6.14 -27.91 7.35
C PHE A 172 7.48 -28.62 7.46
N ARG A 173 7.54 -29.66 8.29
CA ARG A 173 8.67 -30.59 8.41
C ARG A 173 8.52 -31.71 7.38
N ASN A 174 9.63 -32.10 6.74
CA ASN A 174 9.69 -33.16 5.74
C ASN A 174 8.59 -32.98 4.68
N PHE A 175 8.52 -31.79 4.10
CA PHE A 175 7.57 -31.51 3.01
C PHE A 175 8.06 -32.18 1.73
N ASP A 176 7.25 -33.07 1.17
CA ASP A 176 7.51 -33.74 -0.09
C ASP A 176 6.92 -32.92 -1.26
N PRO A 177 7.76 -32.34 -2.13
CA PRO A 177 7.31 -31.52 -3.24
C PRO A 177 6.72 -32.34 -4.40
N ASN A 178 6.69 -33.67 -4.34
CA ASN A 178 6.01 -34.48 -5.34
C ASN A 178 4.57 -34.81 -4.93
N THR A 179 4.25 -34.77 -3.64
CA THR A 179 2.94 -35.13 -3.10
C THR A 179 2.25 -34.00 -2.35
N ALA A 180 2.95 -32.88 -2.10
CA ALA A 180 2.53 -31.77 -1.24
C ALA A 180 2.19 -32.20 0.21
N GLN A 181 2.68 -33.37 0.63
CA GLN A 181 2.50 -33.86 2.00
C GLN A 181 3.64 -33.39 2.89
N ALA A 182 3.33 -33.17 4.16
CA ALA A 182 4.31 -32.88 5.20
C ALA A 182 4.13 -33.89 6.33
N GLU A 183 5.22 -34.34 6.93
CA GLU A 183 5.17 -35.23 8.10
C GLU A 183 4.52 -34.52 9.29
N LYS A 184 4.87 -33.25 9.50
CA LYS A 184 4.38 -32.46 10.62
C LYS A 184 4.25 -30.98 10.26
N GLU A 185 3.22 -30.35 10.82
CA GLU A 185 2.96 -28.93 10.70
C GLU A 185 3.06 -28.27 12.08
N PHE A 186 3.79 -27.16 12.14
CA PHE A 186 3.90 -26.30 13.31
C PHE A 186 3.31 -24.94 12.99
N ASN A 187 2.47 -24.42 13.89
CA ASN A 187 1.83 -23.13 13.71
C ASN A 187 2.40 -22.14 14.73
N LEU A 188 3.09 -21.11 14.24
CA LEU A 188 3.83 -20.15 15.04
C LEU A 188 3.21 -18.76 14.88
N GLY A 189 2.78 -18.17 16.00
CA GLY A 189 2.12 -16.87 16.01
C GLY A 189 1.15 -16.74 17.17
N LYS A 190 0.76 -15.51 17.48
CA LYS A 190 -0.32 -15.18 18.44
C LYS A 190 -1.25 -14.20 17.77
N SER A 191 -2.55 -14.27 18.04
CA SER A 191 -3.57 -13.36 17.48
C SER A 191 -3.29 -11.87 17.70
N GLU A 192 -2.46 -11.54 18.69
CA GLU A 192 -2.02 -10.19 19.02
C GLU A 192 -0.94 -9.64 18.06
N HIS A 193 -0.33 -10.50 17.24
CA HIS A 193 0.69 -10.12 16.26
C HIS A 193 0.04 -9.94 14.88
N PRO A 194 0.22 -8.79 14.21
CA PRO A 194 -0.37 -8.56 12.90
C PRO A 194 0.29 -9.46 11.83
N VAL A 195 -0.27 -9.42 10.62
CA VAL A 195 0.13 -10.24 9.45
C VAL A 195 1.66 -10.31 9.28
N PRO A 196 2.29 -11.49 9.42
CA PRO A 196 3.71 -11.64 9.17
C PRO A 196 4.05 -11.33 7.70
N GLY A 197 5.22 -10.73 7.49
CA GLY A 197 5.78 -10.46 6.17
C GLY A 197 6.41 -11.69 5.55
N GLU A 198 7.18 -11.46 4.49
CA GLU A 198 8.02 -12.48 3.87
C GLU A 198 9.09 -12.97 4.87
N VAL A 199 9.45 -14.25 4.78
CA VAL A 199 10.40 -14.90 5.67
C VAL A 199 11.75 -15.00 4.96
N THR A 200 12.82 -14.54 5.61
CA THR A 200 14.20 -14.66 5.14
C THR A 200 14.91 -15.78 5.88
N VAL A 201 15.63 -16.63 5.16
CA VAL A 201 16.40 -17.73 5.74
C VAL A 201 17.87 -17.32 5.77
N ALA A 202 18.47 -17.30 6.96
CA ALA A 202 19.85 -16.85 7.13
C ALA A 202 20.47 -17.43 8.40
N ASP A 203 21.71 -17.92 8.31
CA ASP A 203 22.53 -18.29 9.48
C ASP A 203 23.13 -17.01 10.06
N ILE A 204 22.43 -16.41 11.03
CA ILE A 204 22.86 -15.16 11.68
C ILE A 204 23.71 -15.43 12.93
N ASN A 205 23.79 -16.66 13.41
CA ASN A 205 24.55 -17.00 14.61
C ASN A 205 25.86 -17.77 14.31
N GLY A 206 26.12 -18.08 13.03
CA GLY A 206 27.32 -18.72 12.53
C GLY A 206 27.46 -20.20 12.90
N ASP A 207 26.38 -20.87 13.32
CA ASP A 207 26.41 -22.27 13.74
C ASP A 207 26.19 -23.29 12.59
N GLY A 208 25.91 -22.79 11.37
CA GLY A 208 25.63 -23.60 10.19
C GLY A 208 24.18 -24.03 10.06
N ILE A 209 23.29 -23.65 10.98
CA ILE A 209 21.85 -23.90 10.98
C ILE A 209 21.13 -22.57 10.78
N PRO A 210 20.46 -22.34 9.63
CA PRO A 210 19.88 -21.04 9.37
C PRO A 210 18.65 -20.74 10.22
N GLU A 211 18.53 -19.52 10.71
CA GLU A 211 17.30 -18.98 11.29
C GLU A 211 16.26 -18.57 10.24
N LEU A 212 15.00 -18.46 10.67
CA LEU A 212 13.94 -17.81 9.91
C LEU A 212 13.65 -16.42 10.49
N LEU A 213 13.86 -15.39 9.70
CA LEU A 213 13.67 -14.00 10.08
C LEU A 213 12.43 -13.42 9.40
N TYR A 214 11.60 -12.71 10.14
CA TYR A 214 10.41 -12.09 9.55
C TYR A 214 10.01 -10.81 10.27
N THR A 215 9.35 -9.92 9.52
CA THR A 215 8.73 -8.71 10.06
C THR A 215 7.23 -8.91 10.19
N THR A 216 6.55 -8.00 10.85
CA THR A 216 5.08 -8.04 11.01
C THR A 216 4.50 -6.73 10.51
N ARG A 217 3.46 -6.77 9.66
CA ARG A 217 2.89 -5.56 9.05
C ARG A 217 2.44 -4.59 10.14
N ARG A 218 2.81 -3.31 10.02
CA ARG A 218 2.49 -2.24 11.00
C ARG A 218 3.08 -2.45 12.40
N SER A 219 3.94 -3.44 12.58
CA SER A 219 4.70 -3.67 13.80
C SER A 219 6.14 -3.23 13.58
N ARG A 220 6.80 -2.78 14.65
CA ARG A 220 8.20 -2.36 14.62
C ARG A 220 9.17 -3.50 14.94
N THR A 221 8.65 -4.71 15.14
CA THR A 221 9.44 -5.83 15.66
C THR A 221 9.96 -6.72 14.54
N LEU A 222 11.26 -7.00 14.58
CA LEU A 222 11.91 -8.09 13.85
C LEU A 222 11.88 -9.35 14.72
N TRP A 223 11.45 -10.45 14.12
CA TRP A 223 11.30 -11.74 14.78
C TRP A 223 12.27 -12.76 14.20
N GLN A 224 12.73 -13.65 15.06
CA GLN A 224 13.52 -14.84 14.72
C GLN A 224 12.75 -16.09 15.12
N ILE A 225 12.77 -17.10 14.26
CA ILE A 225 12.44 -18.48 14.63
C ILE A 225 13.74 -19.27 14.50
N SER A 226 14.22 -19.78 15.63
CA SER A 226 15.36 -20.67 15.69
C SER A 226 14.93 -22.11 15.94
N TYR A 227 15.81 -23.03 15.59
CA TYR A 227 15.69 -24.43 15.90
C TYR A 227 16.75 -24.83 16.93
N PRO A 228 16.42 -24.90 18.23
CA PRO A 228 17.42 -25.18 19.23
C PRO A 228 17.92 -26.63 19.15
N ASN A 229 17.05 -27.64 18.91
CA ASN A 229 17.42 -29.07 18.90
C ASN A 229 16.35 -29.98 18.26
N ASP A 230 16.75 -31.20 17.88
CA ASP A 230 15.85 -32.30 17.52
C ASP A 230 14.77 -32.57 18.59
N ASN A 231 13.50 -32.43 18.17
CA ASN A 231 12.26 -32.63 18.92
C ASN A 231 11.72 -31.48 19.81
N GLN A 232 12.30 -30.28 19.76
CA GLN A 232 11.66 -29.11 20.37
C GLN A 232 10.78 -28.36 19.37
N THR A 233 9.63 -27.87 19.82
CA THR A 233 8.76 -26.99 19.04
C THR A 233 9.51 -25.68 18.78
N PRO A 234 9.67 -25.24 17.51
CA PRO A 234 10.30 -23.96 17.23
C PRO A 234 9.52 -22.82 17.90
N GLN A 235 10.19 -21.72 18.22
CA GLN A 235 9.57 -20.56 18.85
C GLN A 235 9.95 -19.29 18.13
N ALA A 236 8.99 -18.38 18.00
CA ALA A 236 9.24 -17.03 17.52
C ALA A 236 9.63 -16.14 18.70
N VAL A 237 10.80 -15.49 18.60
CA VAL A 237 11.32 -14.55 19.60
C VAL A 237 11.57 -13.19 18.95
N PRO A 238 11.24 -12.08 19.63
CA PRO A 238 11.58 -10.75 19.14
C PRO A 238 13.07 -10.49 19.38
N ILE A 239 13.79 -10.14 18.33
CA ILE A 239 15.25 -9.92 18.40
C ILE A 239 15.64 -8.46 18.25
N TRP A 240 14.76 -7.64 17.66
CA TRP A 240 14.97 -6.21 17.56
C TRP A 240 13.65 -5.47 17.38
N LYS A 241 13.62 -4.20 17.79
CA LYS A 241 12.48 -3.31 17.62
C LYS A 241 12.91 -1.96 17.08
N ALA A 242 12.41 -1.59 15.92
CA ALA A 242 12.68 -0.30 15.29
C ALA A 242 12.25 0.85 16.21
N PRO A 243 13.07 1.90 16.37
CA PRO A 243 12.68 3.10 17.11
C PRO A 243 11.46 3.78 16.47
N VAL A 244 11.49 3.91 15.14
CA VAL A 244 10.46 4.53 14.29
C VAL A 244 10.32 3.73 12.99
N GLY A 245 9.16 3.84 12.33
CA GLY A 245 8.84 3.11 11.10
C GLY A 245 8.70 1.59 11.28
N ALA A 246 7.74 0.98 10.58
CA ALA A 246 7.56 -0.47 10.59
C ALA A 246 8.41 -1.10 9.48
N PRO A 247 9.29 -2.06 9.75
CA PRO A 247 10.02 -2.75 8.68
C PRO A 247 9.05 -3.61 7.86
N ARG A 248 9.07 -3.47 6.52
CA ARG A 248 8.16 -4.23 5.62
C ARG A 248 8.80 -5.43 4.94
N HIS A 249 10.11 -5.43 4.86
CA HIS A 249 10.95 -6.44 4.23
C HIS A 249 12.24 -6.53 5.02
N LEU A 250 13.11 -7.47 4.70
CA LEU A 250 14.50 -7.44 5.15
C LEU A 250 15.38 -8.14 4.12
N VAL A 251 16.66 -7.81 4.13
CA VAL A 251 17.70 -8.57 3.44
C VAL A 251 18.88 -8.75 4.37
N VAL A 252 19.70 -9.77 4.10
CA VAL A 252 20.92 -10.07 4.86
C VAL A 252 22.14 -10.03 3.96
N ALA A 253 23.25 -9.51 4.45
CA ALA A 253 24.54 -9.53 3.78
C ALA A 253 25.66 -9.18 4.76
N ASP A 254 26.88 -9.64 4.50
CA ASP A 254 28.08 -9.15 5.19
C ASP A 254 28.45 -7.76 4.64
N ILE A 255 27.90 -6.69 5.24
CA ILE A 255 28.10 -5.32 4.74
C ILE A 255 29.35 -4.66 5.29
N ASN A 256 29.91 -5.21 6.36
CA ASN A 256 31.07 -4.67 7.05
C ASN A 256 32.38 -5.48 6.83
N GLY A 257 32.29 -6.61 6.13
CA GLY A 257 33.41 -7.46 5.74
C GLY A 257 33.95 -8.37 6.86
N ASP A 258 33.22 -8.54 7.96
CA ASP A 258 33.63 -9.38 9.11
C ASP A 258 33.19 -10.84 8.99
N LYS A 259 32.51 -11.21 7.90
CA LYS A 259 31.93 -12.53 7.59
C LYS A 259 30.69 -12.90 8.40
N ALA A 260 30.18 -12.03 9.27
CA ALA A 260 28.87 -12.17 9.87
C ALA A 260 27.82 -11.58 8.92
N LEU A 261 26.64 -12.21 8.86
CA LEU A 261 25.52 -11.65 8.11
C LEU A 261 24.85 -10.55 8.92
N ASP A 262 24.91 -9.32 8.39
CA ASP A 262 24.19 -8.15 8.90
C ASP A 262 22.77 -8.09 8.31
N ILE A 263 21.88 -7.28 8.91
CA ILE A 263 20.48 -7.16 8.49
C ILE A 263 20.16 -5.73 8.04
N LEU A 264 19.53 -5.59 6.87
CA LEU A 264 19.03 -4.31 6.35
C LEU A 264 17.50 -4.33 6.27
N LEU A 265 16.87 -3.29 6.80
CA LEU A 265 15.42 -3.19 6.95
C LEU A 265 14.92 -1.85 6.37
N PRO A 266 14.13 -1.85 5.28
CA PRO A 266 13.47 -0.64 4.83
C PRO A 266 12.35 -0.29 5.82
N LEU A 267 12.42 0.92 6.39
CA LEU A 267 11.48 1.37 7.40
C LEU A 267 10.30 2.13 6.75
N GLU A 268 9.09 1.61 6.89
CA GLU A 268 7.87 2.25 6.39
C GLU A 268 7.64 3.60 7.06
N SER A 269 7.25 4.59 6.25
CA SER A 269 7.07 6.00 6.65
C SER A 269 8.36 6.76 6.97
N GLU A 270 9.53 6.13 6.83
CA GLU A 270 10.84 6.75 6.96
C GLU A 270 11.56 6.78 5.61
N ARG A 271 12.40 7.77 5.35
CA ARG A 271 13.26 7.80 4.14
C ARG A 271 14.61 7.16 4.39
N ARG A 272 14.61 6.02 5.08
CA ARG A 272 15.83 5.39 5.62
C ARG A 272 15.71 3.87 5.63
N ILE A 273 16.86 3.22 5.56
CA ILE A 273 17.04 1.78 5.72
C ILE A 273 17.82 1.59 7.02
N ALA A 274 17.21 0.90 7.98
CA ALA A 274 17.90 0.53 9.21
C ALA A 274 18.95 -0.53 8.90
N VAL A 275 20.11 -0.40 9.53
CA VAL A 275 21.22 -1.33 9.44
C VAL A 275 21.46 -1.93 10.82
N LEU A 276 21.41 -3.25 10.93
CA LEU A 276 21.73 -3.98 12.15
C LEU A 276 23.01 -4.76 11.91
N ILE A 277 24.07 -4.36 12.62
CA ILE A 277 25.36 -5.01 12.62
C ILE A 277 25.30 -6.23 13.54
N ASN A 278 25.75 -7.37 13.04
CA ASN A 278 25.73 -8.64 13.74
C ASN A 278 27.14 -9.04 14.18
N ASP A 279 27.28 -9.57 15.39
CA ASP A 279 28.57 -10.06 15.90
C ASP A 279 28.93 -11.49 15.45
N GLY A 280 28.10 -12.07 14.58
CA GLY A 280 28.22 -13.46 14.12
C GLY A 280 27.76 -14.48 15.15
N LYS A 281 27.13 -14.06 16.25
CA LYS A 281 26.50 -14.93 17.27
C LYS A 281 25.01 -14.61 17.46
N GLY A 282 24.44 -13.84 16.52
CA GLY A 282 23.06 -13.38 16.55
C GLY A 282 22.82 -12.15 17.42
N HIS A 283 23.86 -11.51 17.98
CA HIS A 283 23.67 -10.25 18.71
C HIS A 283 23.68 -9.08 17.72
N LEU A 284 22.52 -8.44 17.60
CA LEU A 284 22.30 -7.34 16.68
C LEU A 284 22.48 -5.98 17.39
N ALA A 285 23.34 -5.14 16.84
CA ALA A 285 23.54 -3.76 17.25
C ALA A 285 23.11 -2.80 16.14
N PRO A 286 22.37 -1.71 16.44
CA PRO A 286 22.08 -0.69 15.43
C PRO A 286 23.37 -0.05 14.88
N GLY A 287 23.53 -0.07 13.57
CA GLY A 287 24.55 0.69 12.83
C GLY A 287 24.02 2.03 12.33
N GLU A 288 24.86 2.78 11.60
CA GLU A 288 24.41 3.98 10.88
C GLU A 288 23.38 3.60 9.80
N GLU A 289 22.25 4.28 9.79
CA GLU A 289 21.16 4.04 8.84
C GLU A 289 21.53 4.57 7.45
N LEU A 290 21.10 3.87 6.40
CA LEU A 290 21.30 4.34 5.02
C LEU A 290 20.17 5.31 4.62
N PRO A 291 20.46 6.55 4.24
CA PRO A 291 19.46 7.49 3.75
C PRO A 291 18.95 7.06 2.37
N VAL A 292 17.66 7.26 2.12
CA VAL A 292 17.04 7.12 0.81
C VAL A 292 16.92 8.52 0.20
N PRO A 293 17.73 8.87 -0.81
CA PRO A 293 17.92 10.25 -1.29
C PRO A 293 16.74 10.85 -2.08
N THR A 294 15.55 10.26 -1.98
CA THR A 294 14.40 10.61 -2.84
C THR A 294 13.41 11.55 -2.15
N ASN A 295 12.66 12.31 -2.96
CA ASN A 295 11.53 13.11 -2.50
C ASN A 295 10.22 12.31 -2.41
N THR A 296 10.23 11.03 -2.78
CA THR A 296 9.08 10.12 -2.81
C THR A 296 8.92 9.38 -1.47
N TRP A 297 7.83 8.60 -1.31
CA TRP A 297 7.57 7.86 -0.07
C TRP A 297 8.52 6.65 0.13
N ALA A 298 8.57 6.18 1.38
CA ALA A 298 9.51 5.23 1.98
C ALA A 298 9.87 3.98 1.15
N PRO A 299 11.08 3.42 1.33
CA PRO A 299 11.49 2.20 0.65
C PRO A 299 10.57 1.03 1.02
N GLN A 300 10.22 0.18 0.05
CA GLN A 300 9.27 -0.92 0.26
C GLN A 300 9.95 -2.30 0.29
N ARG A 301 10.84 -2.55 -0.67
CA ARG A 301 11.61 -3.79 -0.82
C ARG A 301 13.08 -3.46 -1.03
N LEU A 302 13.92 -4.40 -0.64
CA LEU A 302 15.37 -4.36 -0.85
C LEU A 302 15.80 -5.62 -1.61
N ALA A 303 16.82 -5.48 -2.44
CA ALA A 303 17.59 -6.60 -2.98
C ALA A 303 19.08 -6.24 -2.85
N ILE A 304 19.91 -7.22 -2.51
CA ILE A 304 21.34 -7.00 -2.29
C ILE A 304 22.15 -8.13 -2.94
N SER A 305 23.29 -7.78 -3.54
CA SER A 305 24.21 -8.73 -4.18
C SER A 305 25.64 -8.17 -4.18
N GLU A 306 26.63 -9.05 -4.23
CA GLU A 306 28.03 -8.66 -4.45
C GLU A 306 28.25 -8.38 -5.95
N ASN A 307 28.90 -7.25 -6.22
CA ASN A 307 29.33 -6.85 -7.54
C ASN A 307 30.67 -7.53 -7.89
N ARG A 308 31.03 -7.59 -9.17
CA ARG A 308 32.28 -8.25 -9.60
C ARG A 308 33.56 -7.68 -8.96
N ASP A 309 33.55 -6.40 -8.63
CA ASP A 309 34.66 -5.71 -7.96
C ASP A 309 34.67 -5.86 -6.43
N GLY A 310 33.75 -6.66 -5.89
CA GLY A 310 33.58 -6.95 -4.47
C GLY A 310 32.82 -5.89 -3.68
N SER A 311 32.37 -4.80 -4.31
CA SER A 311 31.42 -3.87 -3.68
C SER A 311 30.03 -4.50 -3.57
N LEU A 312 29.22 -4.06 -2.62
CA LEU A 312 27.83 -4.50 -2.54
C LEU A 312 26.92 -3.56 -3.33
N LEU A 313 26.06 -4.14 -4.16
CA LEU A 313 24.94 -3.44 -4.77
C LEU A 313 23.69 -3.69 -3.94
N LEU A 314 23.13 -2.63 -3.37
CA LEU A 314 21.83 -2.64 -2.71
C LEU A 314 20.85 -1.85 -3.57
N VAL A 315 19.70 -2.43 -3.86
CA VAL A 315 18.61 -1.79 -4.62
C VAL A 315 17.41 -1.64 -3.70
N ALA A 316 16.91 -0.41 -3.57
CA ALA A 316 15.71 -0.09 -2.79
C ALA A 316 14.60 0.42 -3.71
N THR A 317 13.39 -0.12 -3.55
CA THR A 317 12.20 0.34 -4.30
C THR A 317 11.52 1.49 -3.57
N THR A 318 11.23 2.59 -4.28
CA THR A 318 10.35 3.66 -3.81
C THR A 318 9.08 3.70 -4.65
N GLU A 319 8.17 4.63 -4.35
CA GLU A 319 6.93 4.79 -5.12
C GLU A 319 7.18 5.09 -6.61
N LYS A 320 8.24 5.84 -6.94
CA LYS A 320 8.50 6.30 -8.31
C LYS A 320 9.97 6.19 -8.72
N SER A 321 10.74 5.36 -8.04
CA SER A 321 12.14 5.14 -8.42
C SER A 321 12.70 3.86 -7.82
N LEU A 322 13.80 3.41 -8.42
CA LEU A 322 14.75 2.48 -7.83
C LEU A 322 15.96 3.29 -7.37
N VAL A 323 16.39 3.11 -6.12
CA VAL A 323 17.65 3.67 -5.63
C VAL A 323 18.67 2.56 -5.58
N VAL A 324 19.75 2.72 -6.33
CA VAL A 324 20.89 1.79 -6.36
C VAL A 324 22.01 2.38 -5.53
N TYR A 325 22.44 1.64 -4.52
CA TYR A 325 23.59 1.92 -3.68
C TYR A 325 24.74 1.06 -4.16
N ARG A 326 25.93 1.66 -4.32
CA ARG A 326 27.19 0.92 -4.38
C ARG A 326 27.95 1.17 -3.08
N ILE A 327 27.97 0.15 -2.24
CA ILE A 327 28.56 0.16 -0.90
C ILE A 327 29.98 -0.41 -0.99
N GLU A 328 30.97 0.31 -0.46
CA GLU A 328 32.36 -0.12 -0.42
C GLU A 328 32.51 -1.39 0.42
N LYS A 329 33.28 -2.35 -0.10
CA LYS A 329 33.55 -3.60 0.60
C LYS A 329 34.17 -3.32 1.97
N GLY A 330 33.61 -3.88 3.02
CA GLY A 330 34.13 -3.73 4.37
C GLY A 330 33.81 -2.39 5.03
N ASN A 331 33.04 -1.51 4.38
CA ASN A 331 32.63 -0.24 4.97
C ASN A 331 31.21 0.13 4.54
N PRO A 332 30.20 -0.23 5.36
CA PRO A 332 28.79 0.00 4.99
C PRO A 332 28.42 1.49 4.92
N TYR A 333 29.27 2.37 5.47
CA TYR A 333 29.04 3.81 5.57
C TYR A 333 29.71 4.59 4.42
N ARG A 334 30.51 3.91 3.60
CA ARG A 334 31.06 4.48 2.37
C ARG A 334 30.32 3.95 1.17
N PHE A 335 29.31 4.69 0.75
CA PHE A 335 28.50 4.32 -0.40
C PHE A 335 28.25 5.51 -1.31
N LYS A 336 27.87 5.21 -2.55
CA LYS A 336 27.32 6.16 -3.49
C LYS A 336 25.94 5.69 -3.91
N THR A 337 25.06 6.62 -4.26
CA THR A 337 23.71 6.31 -4.75
C THR A 337 23.50 6.82 -6.16
N VAL A 338 22.70 6.09 -6.93
CA VAL A 338 22.07 6.58 -8.17
C VAL A 338 20.59 6.27 -8.10
N GLU A 339 19.76 7.24 -8.48
CA GLU A 339 18.32 7.07 -8.58
C GLU A 339 17.94 6.83 -10.03
N LEU A 340 17.14 5.78 -10.26
CA LEU A 340 16.49 5.49 -11.54
C LEU A 340 15.00 5.83 -11.39
N PRO A 341 14.53 6.97 -11.92
CA PRO A 341 13.12 7.33 -11.90
C PRO A 341 12.27 6.32 -12.68
N LEU A 342 11.13 5.97 -12.11
CA LEU A 342 10.13 5.08 -12.70
C LEU A 342 8.78 5.78 -12.78
N GLU A 343 8.05 5.51 -13.85
CA GLU A 343 6.72 6.09 -14.05
C GLU A 343 5.63 5.37 -13.24
N THR A 344 5.85 4.09 -12.97
CA THR A 344 4.95 3.22 -12.22
C THR A 344 5.69 2.59 -11.05
N PRO A 345 5.05 2.42 -9.88
CA PRO A 345 5.68 1.78 -8.74
C PRO A 345 6.14 0.36 -9.06
N VAL A 346 7.24 -0.06 -8.44
CA VAL A 346 7.64 -1.48 -8.46
C VAL A 346 6.66 -2.29 -7.60
N ASN A 347 6.29 -3.48 -8.10
CA ASN A 347 5.42 -4.43 -7.41
C ASN A 347 6.27 -5.37 -6.53
N GLN A 348 5.94 -6.67 -6.45
CA GLN A 348 6.60 -7.59 -5.52
C GLN A 348 7.96 -8.11 -6.00
N VAL A 349 8.18 -8.27 -7.31
CA VAL A 349 9.42 -8.86 -7.83
C VAL A 349 10.53 -7.83 -7.80
N LEU A 350 11.61 -8.16 -7.11
CA LEU A 350 12.87 -7.42 -7.08
C LEU A 350 14.00 -8.44 -6.88
N LEU A 351 14.67 -8.84 -7.96
CA LEU A 351 15.72 -9.84 -7.97
C LEU A 351 17.00 -9.21 -8.49
N LEU A 352 18.11 -9.48 -7.81
CA LEU A 352 19.43 -8.98 -8.17
C LEU A 352 20.38 -10.16 -8.33
N ARG A 353 20.65 -10.57 -9.57
CA ARG A 353 21.43 -11.77 -9.90
C ARG A 353 21.95 -11.69 -11.32
N ASP A 354 23.12 -12.27 -11.56
CA ASP A 354 23.66 -12.46 -12.92
C ASP A 354 22.76 -13.42 -13.73
N MET A 355 22.03 -12.89 -14.70
CA MET A 355 21.07 -13.60 -15.57
C MET A 355 21.70 -14.06 -16.89
N ASP A 356 22.82 -13.46 -17.31
CA ASP A 356 23.47 -13.73 -18.59
C ASP A 356 24.88 -14.34 -18.48
N GLY A 357 25.35 -14.58 -17.26
CA GLY A 357 26.62 -15.24 -16.98
C GLY A 357 27.85 -14.34 -17.16
N ASP A 358 27.70 -13.02 -17.22
CA ASP A 358 28.83 -12.10 -17.40
C ASP A 358 29.57 -11.76 -16.08
N GLY A 359 29.05 -12.25 -14.95
CA GLY A 359 29.60 -12.08 -13.61
C GLY A 359 29.20 -10.76 -12.94
N GLU A 360 28.36 -9.93 -13.56
CA GLU A 360 27.77 -8.74 -12.97
C GLU A 360 26.29 -9.00 -12.59
N PRO A 361 25.79 -8.47 -11.47
CA PRO A 361 24.38 -8.63 -11.14
C PRO A 361 23.45 -7.88 -12.11
N ASP A 362 22.42 -8.57 -12.60
CA ASP A 362 21.31 -7.98 -13.35
C ASP A 362 20.12 -7.73 -12.42
N LEU A 363 19.34 -6.69 -12.72
CA LEU A 363 18.16 -6.33 -11.95
C LEU A 363 16.89 -6.75 -12.70
N VAL A 364 16.15 -7.70 -12.16
CA VAL A 364 14.82 -8.11 -12.64
C VAL A 364 13.77 -7.57 -11.67
N PHE A 365 12.79 -6.83 -12.19
CA PHE A 365 11.75 -6.23 -11.35
C PHE A 365 10.43 -6.14 -12.10
N THR A 366 9.33 -6.09 -11.35
CA THR A 366 8.00 -5.90 -11.94
C THR A 366 7.46 -4.50 -11.70
N LEU A 367 7.04 -3.85 -12.76
CA LEU A 367 6.27 -2.63 -12.71
C LEU A 367 4.82 -2.96 -12.42
N ASN A 368 4.24 -2.29 -11.43
CA ASN A 368 2.81 -2.32 -11.24
C ASN A 368 2.17 -1.72 -12.50
N ARG A 369 0.92 -2.09 -12.80
CA ARG A 369 0.08 -1.24 -13.67
C ARG A 369 0.52 -1.13 -15.14
N VAL A 370 1.07 -2.20 -15.72
CA VAL A 370 1.41 -2.25 -17.15
C VAL A 370 1.34 -3.69 -17.68
N LYS A 371 1.05 -3.86 -18.98
CA LYS A 371 0.98 -5.17 -19.63
C LYS A 371 2.36 -5.84 -19.77
N ASP A 372 3.41 -5.03 -19.95
CA ASP A 372 4.81 -5.48 -20.02
C ASP A 372 5.49 -5.25 -18.67
N SER A 373 4.91 -5.79 -17.61
CA SER A 373 5.35 -5.48 -16.24
C SER A 373 6.74 -5.98 -15.90
N LEU A 374 7.21 -7.07 -16.51
CA LEU A 374 8.49 -7.65 -16.15
C LEU A 374 9.62 -6.96 -16.92
N GLN A 375 10.48 -6.28 -16.18
CA GLN A 375 11.60 -5.51 -16.69
C GLN A 375 12.91 -6.17 -16.26
N ILE A 376 13.91 -6.16 -17.14
CA ILE A 376 15.28 -6.51 -16.82
C ILE A 376 16.21 -5.36 -17.19
N LEU A 377 17.15 -5.08 -16.30
CA LEU A 377 18.29 -4.19 -16.54
C LEU A 377 19.56 -5.00 -16.38
N TYR A 378 20.25 -5.24 -17.48
CA TYR A 378 21.53 -5.96 -17.44
C TYR A 378 22.64 -5.11 -16.83
N GLY A 379 23.56 -5.75 -16.12
CA GLY A 379 24.78 -5.19 -15.60
C GLY A 379 25.71 -4.66 -16.71
N PRO A 380 26.80 -3.97 -16.33
CA PRO A 380 27.15 -3.58 -14.97
C PRO A 380 26.32 -2.36 -14.50
N LEU A 381 25.45 -2.57 -13.50
CA LEU A 381 24.37 -1.64 -13.14
C LEU A 381 24.88 -0.26 -12.75
N TRP A 382 25.89 -0.22 -11.89
CA TRP A 382 26.43 1.05 -11.39
C TRP A 382 27.01 1.91 -12.50
N GLN A 383 27.80 1.33 -13.39
CA GLN A 383 28.46 2.02 -14.49
C GLN A 383 27.46 2.50 -15.54
N ARG A 384 26.39 1.74 -15.79
CA ARG A 384 25.33 2.14 -16.71
C ARG A 384 24.55 3.33 -16.16
N LEU A 385 24.14 3.25 -14.90
CA LEU A 385 23.32 4.29 -14.26
C LEU A 385 24.12 5.55 -13.91
N ALA A 386 25.37 5.42 -13.48
CA ALA A 386 26.20 6.57 -13.09
C ALA A 386 26.72 7.40 -14.28
N LYS A 387 26.80 6.82 -15.49
CA LYS A 387 27.24 7.53 -16.70
C LYS A 387 26.19 8.50 -17.26
N GLU A 388 24.92 8.30 -16.92
CA GLU A 388 23.81 9.13 -17.38
C GLU A 388 23.60 10.38 -16.52
N GLN A 389 24.33 10.50 -15.40
CA GLN A 389 24.44 11.74 -14.64
C GLN A 389 25.60 12.57 -15.23
N ASP A 390 25.26 13.73 -15.81
CA ASP A 390 26.19 14.70 -16.42
C ASP A 390 27.45 14.91 -15.53
N PRO A 391 28.69 14.82 -16.05
CA PRO A 391 29.90 15.11 -15.27
C PRO A 391 29.94 16.54 -14.68
N ASN A 392 29.12 17.49 -15.16
CA ASN A 392 28.92 18.80 -14.54
C ASN A 392 27.85 18.83 -13.43
N SER A 393 27.11 17.73 -13.25
CA SER A 393 26.21 17.49 -12.12
C SER A 393 26.87 16.67 -11.01
N ALA A 394 28.21 16.56 -11.03
CA ALA A 394 29.01 16.21 -9.86
C ALA A 394 28.87 17.32 -8.80
N GLY A 395 27.70 17.37 -8.16
CA GLY A 395 27.56 17.95 -6.83
C GLY A 395 28.65 17.34 -5.96
N GLN A 396 29.52 18.21 -5.48
CA GLN A 396 30.68 17.90 -4.67
C GLN A 396 30.45 16.74 -3.69
N LEU A 397 31.46 15.87 -3.61
CA LEU A 397 31.81 15.19 -2.38
C LEU A 397 31.63 16.15 -1.19
N SER A 398 30.75 15.81 -0.25
CA SER A 398 30.88 16.30 1.11
C SER A 398 31.48 15.18 1.97
N PRO A 399 32.79 15.23 2.29
CA PRO A 399 33.35 14.51 3.43
C PRO A 399 32.98 15.28 4.70
N GLN A 400 31.69 15.25 5.05
CA GLN A 400 31.06 15.56 6.34
C GLN A 400 29.55 15.65 6.07
N PRO A 401 28.69 15.15 6.97
CA PRO A 401 27.26 15.32 6.81
C PRO A 401 26.97 16.82 6.64
N PRO A 402 26.17 17.21 5.64
CA PRO A 402 25.74 18.59 5.54
C PRO A 402 25.15 18.98 6.90
N LYS A 403 25.65 20.08 7.48
CA LYS A 403 24.86 20.78 8.48
C LYS A 403 23.56 21.17 7.79
N LEU A 404 22.50 20.45 8.12
CA LEU A 404 21.15 20.73 7.67
C LEU A 404 20.73 22.09 8.24
N GLU A 405 20.78 23.12 7.40
CA GLU A 405 19.93 24.30 7.55
C GLU A 405 18.83 24.24 6.48
N SER A 406 17.65 23.80 6.94
CA SER A 406 16.31 23.77 6.31
C SER A 406 16.17 22.93 5.02
N ALA A 407 15.35 21.87 4.96
CA ALA A 407 13.89 21.94 5.09
C ALA A 407 13.25 20.61 5.56
N TYR A 408 13.73 20.08 6.68
CA TYR A 408 12.90 19.27 7.56
C TYR A 408 13.09 19.85 8.96
N GLU A 409 12.27 20.82 9.31
CA GLU A 409 12.16 21.28 10.68
C GLU A 409 10.99 20.54 11.31
N PRO A 410 11.22 19.60 12.23
CA PRO A 410 10.16 19.03 13.05
C PRO A 410 9.39 20.12 13.83
N SER A 411 10.03 21.29 14.01
CA SER A 411 9.49 22.55 14.52
C SER A 411 8.62 23.35 13.55
N HIS A 412 8.48 23.00 12.26
CA HIS A 412 7.68 23.79 11.32
C HIS A 412 6.22 23.84 11.79
N VAL A 413 5.73 25.04 12.09
CA VAL A 413 4.42 25.24 12.71
C VAL A 413 3.36 25.39 11.63
N LEU A 414 2.42 24.45 11.57
CA LEU A 414 1.29 24.49 10.64
C LEU A 414 0.15 25.37 11.15
N ALA A 415 -0.09 25.35 12.45
CA ALA A 415 -1.13 26.12 13.10
C ALA A 415 -0.78 26.41 14.57
N ARG A 416 -1.40 27.44 15.15
CA ARG A 416 -1.35 27.77 16.57
C ARG A 416 -2.75 27.75 17.16
N VAL A 417 -2.86 27.18 18.36
CA VAL A 417 -4.07 27.12 19.18
C VAL A 417 -3.73 27.73 20.54
N GLY A 418 -4.02 29.03 20.69
CA GLY A 418 -3.51 29.84 21.80
C GLY A 418 -1.98 29.86 21.86
N ASP A 419 -1.44 29.40 22.98
CA ASP A 419 -0.01 29.25 23.27
C ASP A 419 0.60 27.94 22.75
N ARG A 420 -0.20 27.02 22.20
CA ARG A 420 0.29 25.73 21.68
C ARG A 420 0.49 25.79 20.18
N GLU A 421 1.63 25.28 19.74
CA GLU A 421 1.97 25.14 18.33
C GLU A 421 1.67 23.71 17.86
N ILE A 422 1.01 23.59 16.71
CA ILE A 422 0.83 22.32 16.00
C ILE A 422 1.91 22.26 14.94
N THR A 423 2.89 21.39 15.14
CA THR A 423 3.99 21.23 14.21
C THR A 423 3.66 20.23 13.10
N LEU A 424 4.45 20.26 12.03
CA LEU A 424 4.37 19.28 10.95
C LEU A 424 4.61 17.85 11.45
N GLU A 425 5.49 17.68 12.44
CA GLU A 425 5.73 16.38 13.09
C GLU A 425 4.48 15.90 13.83
N GLU A 426 3.85 16.76 14.64
CA GLU A 426 2.64 16.41 15.37
C GLU A 426 1.48 16.10 14.43
N PHE A 427 1.34 16.89 13.37
CA PHE A 427 0.36 16.64 12.32
C PHE A 427 0.59 15.29 11.65
N ARG A 428 1.82 14.96 11.27
CA ARG A 428 2.14 13.65 10.68
C ARG A 428 1.84 12.51 11.65
N LYS A 429 2.27 12.63 12.90
CA LYS A 429 1.99 11.64 13.94
C LYS A 429 0.48 11.43 14.11
N PHE A 430 -0.29 12.52 14.11
CA PHE A 430 -1.75 12.47 14.14
C PHE A 430 -2.34 11.78 12.90
N THR A 431 -1.86 12.09 11.68
CA THR A 431 -2.36 11.42 10.46
C THR A 431 -2.03 9.93 10.40
N LEU A 432 -0.88 9.54 10.94
CA LEU A 432 -0.44 8.14 11.03
C LEU A 432 -1.25 7.37 12.08
N GLN A 433 -1.47 7.98 13.26
CA GLN A 433 -2.22 7.37 14.35
C GLN A 433 -3.73 7.28 14.07
N SER A 434 -4.28 8.22 13.30
CA SER A 434 -5.70 8.20 12.91
C SER A 434 -6.01 7.24 11.75
N GLY A 435 -4.99 6.70 11.08
CA GLY A 435 -5.18 5.84 9.90
C GLY A 435 -5.69 6.58 8.66
N LEU A 436 -5.70 7.91 8.68
CA LEU A 436 -6.17 8.78 7.59
C LEU A 436 -5.01 9.34 6.74
N GLY A 437 -3.85 8.69 6.77
CA GLY A 437 -2.65 9.11 6.01
C GLY A 437 -2.91 9.29 4.51
N ASP A 438 -3.79 8.47 3.92
CA ASP A 438 -4.14 8.60 2.50
C ASP A 438 -4.96 9.86 2.18
N GLU A 439 -5.79 10.33 3.11
CA GLU A 439 -6.51 11.60 2.94
C GLU A 439 -5.52 12.79 2.96
N SER A 440 -4.40 12.68 3.68
CA SER A 440 -3.36 13.73 3.74
C SER A 440 -2.62 13.97 2.41
N ARG A 441 -2.90 13.16 1.38
CA ARG A 441 -2.29 13.26 0.04
C ARG A 441 -2.87 14.40 -0.80
N THR A 442 -4.02 14.95 -0.40
CA THR A 442 -4.68 16.06 -1.10
C THR A 442 -4.76 17.30 -0.21
N GLN A 443 -4.71 18.50 -0.77
CA GLN A 443 -4.85 19.75 0.00
C GLN A 443 -6.19 19.81 0.77
N ALA A 444 -7.28 19.31 0.16
CA ALA A 444 -8.58 19.23 0.81
C ALA A 444 -8.56 18.27 2.03
N GLY A 445 -7.92 17.11 1.89
CA GLY A 445 -7.78 16.17 3.00
C GLY A 445 -6.79 16.64 4.06
N GLN A 446 -5.69 17.32 3.69
CA GLN A 446 -4.81 18.00 4.65
C GLN A 446 -5.56 19.06 5.46
N THR A 447 -6.40 19.86 4.80
CA THR A 447 -7.25 20.87 5.46
C THR A 447 -8.21 20.21 6.46
N LYS A 448 -8.83 19.09 6.06
CA LYS A 448 -9.74 18.32 6.93
C LYS A 448 -9.01 17.73 8.13
N LEU A 449 -7.85 17.11 7.93
CA LEU A 449 -7.07 16.49 9.00
C LEU A 449 -6.48 17.52 9.95
N LEU A 450 -6.00 18.65 9.43
CA LEU A 450 -5.45 19.71 10.26
C LEU A 450 -6.55 20.32 11.13
N ARG A 451 -7.77 20.44 10.60
CA ARG A 451 -8.96 20.85 11.37
C ARG A 451 -9.28 19.89 12.50
N LEU A 452 -9.19 18.57 12.27
CA LEU A 452 -9.42 17.57 13.30
C LEU A 452 -8.37 17.69 14.42
N LEU A 453 -7.11 17.89 14.07
CA LEU A 453 -6.04 18.08 15.05
C LEU A 453 -6.22 19.39 15.83
N ILE A 454 -6.59 20.49 15.16
CA ILE A 454 -6.94 21.76 15.83
C ILE A 454 -8.08 21.55 16.83
N ALA A 455 -9.14 20.84 16.43
CA ALA A 455 -10.26 20.52 17.31
C ALA A 455 -9.81 19.70 18.53
N GLN A 456 -8.95 18.71 18.35
CA GLN A 456 -8.36 17.94 19.45
C GLN A 456 -7.60 18.86 20.43
N LYS A 457 -6.78 19.80 19.94
CA LYS A 457 -6.05 20.74 20.80
C LYS A 457 -6.95 21.72 21.56
N LEU A 458 -8.05 22.15 20.94
CA LEU A 458 -9.06 22.97 21.60
C LEU A 458 -9.73 22.19 22.75
N PHE A 459 -10.06 20.92 22.54
CA PHE A 459 -10.59 20.06 23.60
C PHE A 459 -9.58 19.83 24.72
N GLU A 460 -8.32 19.54 24.41
CA GLU A 460 -7.25 19.40 25.41
C GLU A 460 -7.16 20.66 26.30
N LYS A 461 -7.23 21.87 25.71
CA LYS A 461 -7.25 23.12 26.47
C LYS A 461 -8.50 23.28 27.33
N ALA A 462 -9.68 22.95 26.80
CA ALA A 462 -10.93 23.02 27.56
C ALA A 462 -10.89 22.09 28.79
N ILE A 463 -10.32 20.88 28.64
CA ILE A 463 -10.12 19.93 29.75
C ILE A 463 -9.14 20.51 30.79
N GLN A 464 -8.01 21.07 30.35
CA GLN A 464 -7.00 21.64 31.25
C GLN A 464 -7.56 22.78 32.11
N MET A 465 -8.48 23.61 31.58
CA MET A 465 -9.12 24.67 32.36
C MET A 465 -10.02 24.14 33.49
N GLN A 466 -10.49 22.89 33.40
CA GLN A 466 -11.35 22.27 34.40
C GLN A 466 -10.58 21.44 35.43
N GLN A 467 -9.26 21.27 35.27
CA GLN A 467 -8.40 20.51 36.17
C GLN A 467 -7.48 21.42 37.01
N PRO A 468 -7.11 21.03 38.24
CA PRO A 468 -6.13 21.74 39.04
C PRO A 468 -4.76 21.78 38.33
N ALA A 469 -4.07 22.92 38.40
CA ALA A 469 -2.81 23.13 37.69
C ALA A 469 -1.72 22.13 38.14
N GLY A 470 -1.18 21.34 37.19
CA GLY A 470 0.04 20.55 37.37
C GLY A 470 -0.07 19.05 37.09
N GLU A 471 -1.26 18.48 36.91
CA GLU A 471 -1.42 17.06 36.54
C GLU A 471 -1.78 16.90 35.05
N SER A 472 -0.97 16.12 34.32
CA SER A 472 -1.37 15.63 33.00
C SER A 472 -2.28 14.40 33.19
N PRO A 473 -3.48 14.37 32.58
CA PRO A 473 -4.43 13.29 32.82
C PRO A 473 -3.86 11.95 32.30
N SER A 474 -4.01 10.90 33.12
CA SER A 474 -3.87 9.52 32.66
C SER A 474 -4.87 9.23 31.52
N PRO A 475 -4.63 8.21 30.67
CA PRO A 475 -5.56 7.85 29.58
C PRO A 475 -7.02 7.65 30.05
N GLU A 476 -7.21 7.09 31.26
CA GLU A 476 -8.54 6.89 31.86
C GLU A 476 -9.20 8.19 32.33
N THR A 477 -8.42 9.13 32.89
CA THR A 477 -8.94 10.45 33.30
C THR A 477 -9.19 11.35 32.11
N TYR A 478 -8.40 11.24 31.05
CA TYR A 478 -8.65 11.93 29.78
C TYR A 478 -9.97 11.47 29.14
N THR A 479 -10.23 10.16 29.08
CA THR A 479 -11.47 9.62 28.54
C THR A 479 -12.70 10.11 29.31
N LYS A 480 -12.64 10.11 30.64
CA LYS A 480 -13.71 10.64 31.50
C LYS A 480 -13.91 12.15 31.33
N ALA A 481 -12.83 12.90 31.15
CA ALA A 481 -12.89 14.35 30.93
C ALA A 481 -13.51 14.70 29.57
N VAL A 482 -13.17 13.95 28.51
CA VAL A 482 -13.85 14.06 27.21
C VAL A 482 -15.33 13.79 27.39
N GLN A 483 -15.72 12.66 27.99
CA GLN A 483 -17.13 12.33 28.21
C GLN A 483 -17.89 13.41 28.99
N SER A 484 -17.28 13.96 30.04
CA SER A 484 -17.87 15.06 30.82
C SER A 484 -18.07 16.33 29.98
N LEU A 485 -17.15 16.65 29.05
CA LEU A 485 -17.31 17.78 28.14
C LEU A 485 -18.43 17.55 27.12
N GLU A 486 -18.55 16.32 26.60
CA GLU A 486 -19.63 15.97 25.67
C GLU A 486 -20.99 16.11 26.37
N GLU A 487 -21.13 15.57 27.58
CA GLU A 487 -22.35 15.66 28.39
C GLU A 487 -22.72 17.12 28.72
N ALA A 488 -21.72 17.98 28.97
CA ALA A 488 -21.94 19.38 29.34
C ALA A 488 -22.29 20.30 28.15
N HIS A 489 -21.66 20.09 26.98
CA HIS A 489 -21.71 21.06 25.88
C HIS A 489 -22.44 20.57 24.62
N PHE A 490 -22.52 19.26 24.39
CA PHE A 490 -23.21 18.68 23.25
C PHE A 490 -23.78 17.29 23.58
N PRO A 491 -24.68 17.20 24.58
CA PRO A 491 -25.33 15.94 24.92
C PRO A 491 -26.18 15.45 23.75
N LEU A 492 -26.42 14.15 23.68
CA LEU A 492 -27.37 13.59 22.72
C LEU A 492 -28.75 14.18 23.00
N PRO A 493 -29.33 14.98 22.08
CA PRO A 493 -30.58 15.68 22.36
C PRO A 493 -31.73 14.68 22.48
N PRO A 494 -32.76 14.94 23.31
CA PRO A 494 -33.94 14.11 23.33
C PRO A 494 -34.59 14.09 21.93
N LEU A 495 -35.21 12.96 21.58
CA LEU A 495 -35.97 12.89 20.34
C LEU A 495 -37.07 13.97 20.37
N PRO A 496 -37.25 14.71 19.27
CA PRO A 496 -38.32 15.68 19.19
C PRO A 496 -39.64 14.93 19.05
N ASP A 497 -40.75 15.66 19.09
CA ASP A 497 -42.06 15.04 18.91
C ASP A 497 -42.19 14.35 17.54
N GLU A 498 -43.20 13.50 17.43
CA GLU A 498 -43.45 12.72 16.22
C GLU A 498 -43.73 13.59 14.99
N SER A 499 -44.26 14.80 15.18
CA SER A 499 -44.50 15.72 14.07
C SER A 499 -43.18 16.26 13.49
N ALA A 500 -42.24 16.63 14.35
CA ALA A 500 -40.92 17.10 13.97
C ALA A 500 -40.06 15.99 13.34
N LEU A 501 -40.10 14.77 13.90
CA LEU A 501 -39.42 13.61 13.27
C LEU A 501 -40.03 13.26 11.92
N ARG A 502 -41.34 13.44 11.74
CA ARG A 502 -42.00 13.22 10.47
C ARG A 502 -41.63 14.29 9.45
N VAL A 503 -41.53 15.56 9.85
CA VAL A 503 -40.99 16.63 8.99
C VAL A 503 -39.55 16.33 8.58
N TYR A 504 -38.72 15.85 9.51
CA TYR A 504 -37.34 15.47 9.22
C TYR A 504 -37.25 14.27 8.27
N TYR A 505 -38.05 13.21 8.52
CA TYR A 505 -38.19 12.10 7.58
C TYR A 505 -38.67 12.61 6.23
N ASP A 506 -39.68 13.49 6.19
CA ASP A 506 -40.26 13.98 4.95
C ASP A 506 -39.27 14.78 4.11
N ALA A 507 -38.37 15.52 4.75
CA ALA A 507 -37.27 16.24 4.10
C ALA A 507 -36.12 15.34 3.64
N ASN A 508 -35.98 14.13 4.18
CA ASN A 508 -34.83 13.25 3.97
C ASN A 508 -35.22 11.81 3.59
N LYS A 509 -36.43 11.57 3.03
CA LYS A 509 -36.99 10.22 2.82
C LYS A 509 -36.06 9.30 2.03
N GLU A 510 -35.32 9.87 1.08
CA GLU A 510 -34.39 9.16 0.21
C GLU A 510 -33.21 8.54 0.97
N GLU A 511 -32.84 9.07 2.16
CA GLU A 511 -31.76 8.52 3.00
C GLU A 511 -32.19 7.24 3.75
N PHE A 512 -33.49 6.97 3.83
CA PHE A 512 -34.05 5.87 4.64
C PHE A 512 -34.60 4.70 3.81
N GLY A 513 -34.53 4.80 2.47
CA GLY A 513 -34.98 3.79 1.51
C GLY A 513 -33.84 3.23 0.65
N ILE A 514 -34.19 2.57 -0.45
CA ILE A 514 -33.25 2.30 -1.54
C ILE A 514 -33.25 3.57 -2.41
N PRO A 515 -32.12 4.29 -2.54
CA PRO A 515 -32.08 5.52 -3.32
C PRO A 515 -32.39 5.23 -4.79
N GLU A 516 -32.82 6.26 -5.52
CA GLU A 516 -32.95 6.16 -6.98
C GLU A 516 -31.61 5.73 -7.58
N THR A 517 -31.63 4.72 -8.45
CA THR A 517 -30.42 4.27 -9.14
C THR A 517 -30.54 4.47 -10.64
N ILE A 518 -29.49 4.97 -11.26
CA ILE A 518 -29.41 5.24 -12.69
C ILE A 518 -28.29 4.44 -13.31
N ARG A 519 -28.49 4.01 -14.56
CA ARG A 519 -27.45 3.40 -15.38
C ARG A 519 -26.88 4.44 -16.33
N LEU A 520 -25.56 4.52 -16.37
CA LEU A 520 -24.85 5.56 -17.12
C LEU A 520 -23.79 4.95 -18.02
N ILE A 521 -23.69 5.44 -19.25
CA ILE A 521 -22.47 5.31 -20.06
C ILE A 521 -21.67 6.60 -19.89
N GLN A 522 -20.37 6.49 -19.65
CA GLN A 522 -19.52 7.60 -19.23
C GLN A 522 -18.33 7.81 -20.18
N ILE A 523 -18.15 9.08 -20.58
CA ILE A 523 -16.92 9.56 -21.22
C ILE A 523 -16.26 10.55 -20.26
N GLN A 524 -15.11 10.17 -19.71
CA GLN A 524 -14.37 10.98 -18.74
C GLN A 524 -13.11 11.56 -19.39
N PHE A 525 -12.78 12.81 -19.10
CA PHE A 525 -11.56 13.50 -19.50
C PHE A 525 -10.91 14.07 -18.25
N ARG A 526 -9.68 13.66 -17.94
CA ARG A 526 -9.02 13.98 -16.69
C ARG A 526 -8.10 15.18 -16.84
N ASN A 527 -8.14 16.08 -15.86
CA ASN A 527 -7.26 17.26 -15.83
C ASN A 527 -5.79 16.86 -15.67
N ASP A 528 -5.49 15.74 -15.01
CA ASP A 528 -4.12 15.23 -14.83
C ASP A 528 -3.50 14.67 -16.12
N ARG A 529 -4.27 14.59 -17.21
CA ARG A 529 -3.81 14.25 -18.56
C ARG A 529 -3.54 15.47 -19.44
N ASP A 530 -3.69 16.68 -18.92
CA ASP A 530 -3.37 17.90 -19.65
C ASP A 530 -1.85 18.05 -19.78
N GLN A 531 -1.37 18.17 -21.02
CA GLN A 531 0.05 18.36 -21.33
C GLN A 531 0.34 19.82 -21.69
N ALA A 532 1.53 20.31 -21.33
CA ALA A 532 1.96 21.67 -21.68
C ALA A 532 1.98 21.85 -23.21
N GLY A 533 1.20 22.82 -23.73
CA GLY A 533 1.04 23.07 -25.17
C GLY A 533 0.07 22.13 -25.91
N GLY A 534 -0.50 21.14 -25.22
CA GLY A 534 -1.51 20.22 -25.77
C GLY A 534 -2.96 20.68 -25.52
N PRO A 535 -3.96 19.97 -26.08
CA PRO A 535 -5.37 20.28 -25.82
C PRO A 535 -5.74 19.94 -24.37
N THR A 536 -6.39 20.87 -23.67
CA THR A 536 -6.86 20.67 -22.29
C THR A 536 -7.98 19.62 -22.20
N ALA A 537 -8.26 19.11 -21.01
CA ALA A 537 -9.29 18.09 -20.78
C ALA A 537 -10.65 18.58 -21.26
N ARG A 538 -10.91 19.87 -21.09
CA ARG A 538 -12.08 20.54 -21.63
C ARG A 538 -12.12 20.51 -23.16
N GLN A 539 -11.01 20.85 -23.83
CA GLN A 539 -10.93 20.81 -25.29
C GLN A 539 -11.05 19.39 -25.85
N ARG A 540 -10.55 18.38 -25.13
CA ARG A 540 -10.75 16.96 -25.49
C ARG A 540 -12.22 16.56 -25.35
N ALA A 541 -12.88 16.98 -24.26
CA ALA A 541 -14.32 16.77 -24.07
C ALA A 541 -15.14 17.48 -25.17
N GLU A 542 -14.77 18.68 -25.58
CA GLU A 542 -15.41 19.42 -26.69
C GLU A 542 -15.33 18.65 -28.01
N ARG A 543 -14.17 18.05 -28.33
CA ARG A 543 -14.02 17.19 -29.52
C ARG A 543 -14.89 15.93 -29.46
N ALA A 544 -14.98 15.30 -28.30
CA ALA A 544 -15.84 14.12 -28.12
C ALA A 544 -17.33 14.48 -28.27
N LEU A 545 -17.75 15.61 -27.69
CA LEU A 545 -19.11 16.09 -27.83
C LEU A 545 -19.45 16.41 -29.29
N GLN A 546 -18.53 17.03 -30.05
CA GLN A 546 -18.70 17.29 -31.49
C GLN A 546 -18.92 16.01 -32.31
N ARG A 547 -18.19 14.92 -32.01
CA ARG A 547 -18.40 13.62 -32.67
C ARG A 547 -19.79 13.06 -32.41
N ILE A 548 -20.24 13.14 -31.16
CA ILE A 548 -21.58 12.69 -30.74
C ILE A 548 -22.66 13.54 -31.42
N GLU A 549 -22.46 14.86 -31.51
CA GLU A 549 -23.40 15.78 -32.17
C GLU A 549 -23.45 15.60 -33.69
N ALA A 550 -22.35 15.14 -34.30
CA ALA A 550 -22.31 14.74 -35.70
C ALA A 550 -23.03 13.41 -35.97
N GLY A 551 -23.59 12.76 -34.94
CA GLY A 551 -24.39 11.53 -35.05
C GLY A 551 -23.61 10.23 -34.82
N GLU A 552 -22.36 10.30 -34.35
CA GLU A 552 -21.63 9.08 -33.97
C GLU A 552 -22.20 8.45 -32.69
N ASP A 553 -22.23 7.11 -32.64
CA ASP A 553 -22.74 6.36 -31.50
C ASP A 553 -21.98 6.68 -30.20
N PHE A 554 -22.73 6.97 -29.13
CA PHE A 554 -22.16 7.41 -27.86
C PHE A 554 -21.27 6.33 -27.22
N MET A 555 -21.69 5.06 -27.28
CA MET A 555 -20.93 3.96 -26.68
C MET A 555 -19.61 3.75 -27.42
N LYS A 556 -19.62 3.88 -28.75
CA LYS A 556 -18.39 3.85 -29.56
C LYS A 556 -17.43 5.00 -29.20
N VAL A 557 -17.92 6.24 -29.15
CA VAL A 557 -17.09 7.39 -28.75
C VAL A 557 -16.60 7.22 -27.30
N ALA A 558 -17.44 6.67 -26.42
CA ALA A 558 -17.07 6.37 -25.04
C ALA A 558 -15.98 5.31 -24.95
N GLN A 559 -16.04 4.23 -25.74
CA GLN A 559 -15.01 3.18 -25.76
C GLN A 559 -13.68 3.70 -26.29
N GLU A 560 -13.71 4.59 -27.27
CA GLU A 560 -12.49 5.14 -27.88
C GLU A 560 -11.83 6.24 -27.05
N LEU A 561 -12.62 7.14 -26.46
CA LEU A 561 -12.11 8.40 -25.90
C LEU A 561 -12.18 8.51 -24.38
N THR A 562 -12.93 7.64 -23.69
CA THR A 562 -13.04 7.76 -22.23
C THR A 562 -11.68 7.52 -21.58
N GLU A 563 -11.28 8.44 -20.73
CA GLU A 563 -10.08 8.37 -19.89
C GLU A 563 -10.38 7.74 -18.52
N ASN A 564 -11.59 7.19 -18.34
CA ASN A 564 -11.97 6.43 -17.14
C ASN A 564 -11.15 5.13 -17.09
N PRO A 565 -10.29 4.93 -16.08
CA PRO A 565 -9.46 3.74 -16.00
C PRO A 565 -10.22 2.43 -15.90
N ARG A 566 -11.44 2.46 -15.34
CA ARG A 566 -12.30 1.26 -15.22
C ARG A 566 -12.94 0.84 -16.54
N ALA A 567 -12.93 1.70 -17.55
CA ALA A 567 -13.52 1.37 -18.85
C ALA A 567 -12.77 0.24 -19.57
N ALA A 568 -11.49 0.02 -19.24
CA ALA A 568 -10.70 -1.09 -19.78
C ALA A 568 -11.12 -2.47 -19.23
N GLU A 569 -11.68 -2.52 -18.01
CA GLU A 569 -12.06 -3.77 -17.33
C GLU A 569 -13.58 -4.03 -17.39
N ALA A 570 -14.39 -2.98 -17.24
CA ALA A 570 -15.85 -3.08 -17.16
C ALA A 570 -16.58 -2.47 -18.37
N GLY A 571 -15.85 -1.90 -19.34
CA GLY A 571 -16.41 -1.10 -20.43
C GLY A 571 -16.84 0.29 -19.97
N SER A 572 -17.25 1.14 -20.92
CA SER A 572 -17.70 2.51 -20.64
C SER A 572 -19.09 2.60 -19.98
N ASP A 573 -19.76 1.45 -19.77
CA ASP A 573 -21.02 1.34 -19.03
C ASP A 573 -20.73 1.17 -17.54
N ARG A 574 -21.26 2.10 -16.74
CA ARG A 574 -21.00 2.19 -15.32
C ARG A 574 -21.94 1.34 -14.47
N GLY A 575 -22.89 0.65 -15.09
CA GLY A 575 -23.94 -0.08 -14.37
C GLY A 575 -24.83 0.86 -13.54
N PHE A 576 -25.61 0.29 -12.62
CA PHE A 576 -26.48 1.08 -11.75
C PHE A 576 -25.71 1.73 -10.60
N VAL A 577 -25.84 3.05 -10.49
CA VAL A 577 -25.29 3.85 -9.39
C VAL A 577 -26.42 4.68 -8.77
N ALA A 578 -26.33 4.98 -7.47
CA ALA A 578 -27.29 5.88 -6.85
C ALA A 578 -27.18 7.28 -7.48
N ARG A 579 -28.31 7.89 -7.88
CA ARG A 579 -28.33 9.22 -8.52
C ARG A 579 -27.68 10.29 -7.62
N ASN A 580 -27.79 10.11 -6.31
CA ASN A 580 -27.23 10.99 -5.29
C ASN A 580 -25.90 10.49 -4.67
N ALA A 581 -25.21 9.52 -5.30
CA ALA A 581 -24.00 8.92 -4.73
C ALA A 581 -22.91 9.94 -4.36
N VAL A 582 -22.75 10.99 -5.17
CA VAL A 582 -21.80 12.10 -4.97
C VAL A 582 -22.39 13.40 -5.52
N ALA A 583 -22.06 14.53 -4.90
CA ALA A 583 -22.69 15.84 -5.20
C ALA A 583 -22.56 16.24 -6.68
N TRP A 584 -21.35 16.13 -7.26
CA TRP A 584 -21.13 16.51 -8.67
C TRP A 584 -21.96 15.68 -9.64
N LEU A 585 -22.15 14.37 -9.36
CA LEU A 585 -22.92 13.48 -10.23
C LEU A 585 -24.41 13.82 -10.15
N ARG A 586 -24.92 14.03 -8.93
CA ARG A 586 -26.30 14.44 -8.68
C ARG A 586 -26.65 15.69 -9.49
N ASP A 587 -25.77 16.70 -9.43
CA ASP A 587 -25.99 17.98 -10.10
C ASP A 587 -25.88 17.82 -11.63
N ALA A 588 -24.95 17.00 -12.13
CA ALA A 588 -24.75 16.75 -13.56
C ALA A 588 -25.94 16.05 -14.24
N VAL A 589 -26.57 15.08 -13.57
CA VAL A 589 -27.68 14.28 -14.13
C VAL A 589 -29.05 14.78 -13.69
N GLN A 590 -29.12 15.97 -13.10
CA GLN A 590 -30.37 16.56 -12.64
C GLN A 590 -31.31 16.80 -13.83
N GLY A 591 -32.53 16.24 -13.75
CA GLY A 591 -33.54 16.38 -14.80
C GLY A 591 -33.30 15.52 -16.06
N LEU A 592 -32.20 14.76 -16.14
CA LEU A 592 -31.94 13.85 -17.26
C LEU A 592 -32.87 12.62 -17.21
N GLN A 593 -33.45 12.28 -18.38
CA GLN A 593 -34.25 11.08 -18.61
C GLN A 593 -33.45 9.99 -19.35
N PRO A 594 -33.86 8.70 -19.28
CA PRO A 594 -33.23 7.65 -20.08
C PRO A 594 -33.21 7.99 -21.58
N GLY A 595 -32.07 7.77 -22.21
CA GLY A 595 -31.76 8.17 -23.59
C GLY A 595 -31.15 9.58 -23.72
N GLN A 596 -31.13 10.38 -22.67
CA GLN A 596 -30.55 11.72 -22.69
C GLN A 596 -29.11 11.76 -22.17
N ARG A 597 -28.33 12.69 -22.73
CA ARG A 597 -26.94 12.94 -22.33
C ARG A 597 -26.77 14.31 -21.69
N THR A 598 -25.73 14.45 -20.89
CA THR A 598 -25.28 15.75 -20.38
C THR A 598 -24.53 16.53 -21.47
N SER A 599 -24.38 17.84 -21.25
CA SER A 599 -23.26 18.59 -21.84
C SER A 599 -21.94 18.21 -21.14
N ILE A 600 -20.87 18.95 -21.38
CA ILE A 600 -19.60 18.76 -20.66
C ILE A 600 -19.79 19.26 -19.22
N VAL A 601 -19.74 18.35 -18.26
CA VAL A 601 -19.86 18.65 -16.83
C VAL A 601 -18.51 18.52 -16.14
N SER A 602 -18.27 19.26 -15.05
CA SER A 602 -17.03 19.14 -14.28
C SER A 602 -17.17 18.07 -13.20
N SER A 603 -16.11 17.29 -12.98
CA SER A 603 -16.00 16.32 -11.91
C SER A 603 -14.67 16.50 -11.14
N PRO A 604 -14.50 15.88 -9.96
CA PRO A 604 -13.25 15.98 -9.18
C PRO A 604 -11.98 15.59 -9.95
N THR A 605 -12.15 14.81 -11.03
CA THR A 605 -11.06 14.34 -11.89
C THR A 605 -10.86 15.17 -13.15
N GLY A 606 -11.82 16.02 -13.54
CA GLY A 606 -11.75 16.83 -14.77
C GLY A 606 -13.13 17.17 -15.34
N TYR A 607 -13.43 16.62 -16.52
CA TYR A 607 -14.65 16.86 -17.28
C TYR A 607 -15.28 15.54 -17.73
N GLU A 608 -16.61 15.49 -17.81
CA GLU A 608 -17.33 14.29 -18.20
C GLU A 608 -18.49 14.59 -19.14
N ILE A 609 -18.86 13.58 -19.94
CA ILE A 609 -20.10 13.52 -20.71
C ILE A 609 -20.77 12.20 -20.34
N LEU A 610 -22.01 12.26 -19.86
CA LEU A 610 -22.74 11.11 -19.36
C LEU A 610 -23.98 10.87 -20.23
N LEU A 611 -24.26 9.61 -20.57
CA LEU A 611 -25.50 9.18 -21.19
C LEU A 611 -26.28 8.34 -20.18
N LEU A 612 -27.47 8.79 -19.79
CA LEU A 612 -28.36 8.02 -18.93
C LEU A 612 -29.09 6.99 -19.78
N THR A 613 -28.91 5.71 -19.51
CA THR A 613 -29.52 4.61 -20.30
C THR A 613 -30.70 3.97 -19.60
N ASP A 614 -30.75 4.00 -18.27
CA ASP A 614 -31.85 3.46 -17.49
C ASP A 614 -31.97 4.18 -16.13
N ALA A 615 -33.16 4.19 -15.55
CA ALA A 615 -33.43 4.76 -14.22
C ALA A 615 -34.41 3.87 -13.45
N ARG A 616 -34.05 3.53 -12.22
CA ARG A 616 -34.89 2.80 -11.26
C ARG A 616 -35.28 3.76 -10.14
N PRO A 617 -36.60 3.99 -9.92
CA PRO A 617 -37.06 4.94 -8.93
C PRO A 617 -36.63 4.54 -7.52
N ALA A 618 -36.47 5.54 -6.64
CA ALA A 618 -36.22 5.29 -5.24
C ALA A 618 -37.36 4.44 -4.62
N LEU A 619 -36.99 3.46 -3.82
CA LEU A 619 -37.95 2.73 -2.98
C LEU A 619 -37.90 3.33 -1.58
N LEU A 620 -38.84 4.23 -1.31
CA LEU A 620 -38.95 4.89 -0.02
C LEU A 620 -39.48 3.90 1.03
N ALA A 621 -38.83 3.84 2.18
CA ALA A 621 -39.30 3.05 3.29
C ALA A 621 -40.31 3.84 4.11
N GLU A 622 -41.52 3.31 4.33
CA GLU A 622 -42.55 3.95 5.15
C GLU A 622 -42.02 4.40 6.53
N TYR A 623 -42.40 5.61 6.97
CA TYR A 623 -41.91 6.22 8.21
C TYR A 623 -42.04 5.26 9.40
N ALA A 624 -43.16 4.55 9.52
CA ALA A 624 -43.40 3.60 10.59
C ALA A 624 -42.32 2.48 10.67
N ALA A 625 -41.78 2.05 9.53
CA ALA A 625 -40.74 1.03 9.46
C ALA A 625 -39.33 1.55 9.78
N VAL A 626 -39.10 2.86 9.63
CA VAL A 626 -37.77 3.50 9.81
C VAL A 626 -37.72 4.53 10.94
N LYS A 627 -38.81 4.76 11.68
CA LYS A 627 -38.93 5.77 12.74
C LYS A 627 -37.74 5.80 13.70
N THR A 628 -37.27 4.63 14.14
CA THR A 628 -36.09 4.53 15.02
C THR A 628 -34.81 5.02 14.32
N LYS A 629 -34.59 4.66 13.06
CA LYS A 629 -33.43 5.12 12.28
C LYS A 629 -33.47 6.62 12.02
N VAL A 630 -34.66 7.16 11.71
CA VAL A 630 -34.90 8.60 11.54
C VAL A 630 -34.53 9.36 12.81
N GLY A 631 -35.01 8.87 13.97
CA GLY A 631 -34.70 9.45 15.27
C GLY A 631 -33.20 9.46 15.58
N VAL A 632 -32.52 8.33 15.41
CA VAL A 632 -31.07 8.21 15.66
C VAL A 632 -30.28 9.14 14.74
N ARG A 633 -30.65 9.22 13.46
CA ARG A 633 -29.99 10.09 12.48
C ARG A 633 -30.17 11.57 12.84
N TRP A 634 -31.38 11.99 13.20
CA TRP A 634 -31.65 13.34 13.66
C TRP A 634 -30.82 13.69 14.91
N GLN A 635 -30.82 12.82 15.93
CA GLN A 635 -30.07 13.08 17.17
C GLN A 635 -28.57 13.19 16.91
N THR A 636 -28.03 12.32 16.06
CA THR A 636 -26.63 12.35 15.62
C THR A 636 -26.29 13.69 14.96
N GLU A 637 -27.12 14.13 14.03
CA GLU A 637 -26.88 15.37 13.28
C GLU A 637 -26.93 16.60 14.20
N GLN A 638 -27.92 16.66 15.09
CA GLN A 638 -28.04 17.74 16.06
C GLN A 638 -26.85 17.77 17.03
N GLN A 639 -26.39 16.61 17.49
CA GLN A 639 -25.22 16.49 18.35
C GLN A 639 -23.95 16.96 17.65
N GLN A 640 -23.74 16.58 16.38
CA GLN A 640 -22.59 17.04 15.58
C GLN A 640 -22.63 18.56 15.37
N GLN A 641 -23.79 19.14 15.06
CA GLN A 641 -23.93 20.59 14.93
C GLN A 641 -23.63 21.32 16.25
N ALA A 642 -24.05 20.76 17.39
CA ALA A 642 -23.72 21.32 18.71
C ALA A 642 -22.21 21.25 18.99
N ARG A 643 -21.56 20.14 18.65
CA ARG A 643 -20.12 19.96 18.75
C ARG A 643 -19.36 20.97 17.89
N ASP A 644 -19.77 21.18 16.65
CA ASP A 644 -19.11 22.13 15.73
C ASP A 644 -19.25 23.57 16.21
N ARG A 645 -20.42 23.95 16.74
CA ARG A 645 -20.62 25.27 17.38
C ARG A 645 -19.70 25.44 18.58
N TYR A 646 -19.54 24.40 19.40
CA TYR A 646 -18.66 24.45 20.56
C TYR A 646 -17.19 24.56 20.17
N ILE A 647 -16.71 23.78 19.19
CA ILE A 647 -15.35 23.88 18.66
C ILE A 647 -15.09 25.30 18.11
N ARG A 648 -16.06 25.90 17.42
CA ARG A 648 -15.95 27.29 16.94
C ARG A 648 -15.83 28.28 18.09
N ALA A 649 -16.66 28.16 19.12
CA ALA A 649 -16.56 29.00 20.32
C ALA A 649 -15.21 28.85 21.03
N LEU A 650 -14.68 27.63 21.17
CA LEU A 650 -13.34 27.40 21.71
C LEU A 650 -12.25 28.03 20.84
N ALA A 651 -12.39 27.95 19.51
CA ALA A 651 -11.44 28.56 18.58
C ALA A 651 -11.42 30.09 18.67
N GLU A 652 -12.59 30.72 18.91
CA GLU A 652 -12.70 32.17 19.19
C GLU A 652 -12.11 32.52 20.56
N GLN A 653 -12.40 31.73 21.59
CA GLN A 653 -11.93 31.95 22.96
C GLN A 653 -10.41 31.82 23.10
N PHE A 654 -9.81 30.78 22.51
CA PHE A 654 -8.38 30.51 22.65
C PHE A 654 -7.53 31.11 21.54
N GLY A 655 -8.15 31.52 20.43
CA GLY A 655 -7.48 31.97 19.23
C GLY A 655 -6.88 30.81 18.44
N VAL A 656 -7.21 30.75 17.15
CA VAL A 656 -6.62 29.79 16.21
C VAL A 656 -6.05 30.55 15.01
N THR A 657 -4.78 30.29 14.69
CA THR A 657 -4.12 30.80 13.49
C THR A 657 -3.55 29.64 12.70
N VAL A 658 -3.96 29.49 11.44
CA VAL A 658 -3.34 28.53 10.52
C VAL A 658 -2.26 29.29 9.74
N LEU A 659 -1.01 28.83 9.85
CA LEU A 659 0.17 29.45 9.27
C LEU A 659 0.54 28.83 7.92
N GLU A 660 0.14 27.58 7.69
CA GLU A 660 0.39 26.87 6.44
C GLU A 660 -0.47 27.42 5.30
N LYS A 661 0.19 27.83 4.21
CA LYS A 661 -0.48 28.41 3.03
C LYS A 661 -1.34 27.35 2.34
N GLY A 662 -2.57 27.72 1.97
CA GLY A 662 -3.51 26.82 1.31
C GLY A 662 -4.31 25.92 2.26
N LEU A 663 -4.04 25.94 3.56
CA LEU A 663 -4.80 25.20 4.57
C LEU A 663 -5.64 26.10 5.49
N GLU A 664 -5.83 27.38 5.14
CA GLU A 664 -6.44 28.39 6.00
C GLU A 664 -7.87 28.02 6.43
N ASN A 665 -8.57 27.26 5.60
CA ASN A 665 -9.92 26.73 5.88
C ASN A 665 -9.93 25.62 6.94
N ALA A 666 -8.78 25.19 7.45
CA ALA A 666 -8.69 24.33 8.62
C ALA A 666 -9.09 25.08 9.91
N ASN A 667 -9.08 26.42 9.89
CA ASN A 667 -9.53 27.23 11.01
C ASN A 667 -11.07 27.13 11.18
N PRO A 668 -11.58 26.66 12.34
CA PRO A 668 -13.03 26.53 12.59
C PRO A 668 -13.82 27.84 12.49
N THR A 669 -13.17 29.00 12.68
CA THR A 669 -13.80 30.33 12.61
C THR A 669 -13.98 30.86 11.20
N LYS A 670 -13.27 30.30 10.21
CA LYS A 670 -13.34 30.73 8.80
C LYS A 670 -14.39 29.99 7.97
N GLN A 671 -15.17 29.11 8.61
CA GLN A 671 -16.27 28.42 7.95
C GLN A 671 -17.52 29.31 7.90
N LYS A 672 -18.10 29.47 6.70
CA LYS A 672 -19.45 30.02 6.54
C LYS A 672 -20.49 28.97 6.93
#